data_AF-A0A9W7XG93-F1
#
_entry.id   AF-A0A9W7XG93-F1
#
_cell.length_a   1.000
_cell.length_b   1.000
_cell.length_c   1.000
_cell.angle_alpha   90.00
_cell.angle_beta   90.00
_cell.angle_gamma   90.00
#
_symmetry.space_group_name_H-M   'P 1'
#
loop_
_entity.id
_entity.type
_entity.pdbx_description
1 polymer ?
#
loop_
_entity_poly.entity_id
_entity_poly.type
_entity_poly.pdbx_seq_one_letter_code
_entity_poly.pdbx_strand_id
1 'polypeptide(L)'
;MEARVIEVPIDNSNDVLEIDCSQLPVHAAEICDILENEGSALRFYQVFALEYYKQGSVEEAVVALKRGMASAKANDQTAKVPLLNLLASIYVQKAKTAPMGITNGLSGVATGEREMALQMAATLLNEAERISRSDANTCVVRGMLALAKRQPDAALAQFQMSLQSEVSVAALLGKARVLYGKQQFAQALIAYQQALVLSPRSGPDPRIGIGMCLERLGHTEDARRALKRASQVDPKAAAPRMLLATMDLNASKIAAQACDPEKASMYMRSAMEHLQAAYALQPENAAVLLRLADRMCWLGDWDAARKLGERALRTADTMALQAEAHYQLGRAHHGGGRFDAAHESYTRSLAINERHALARFGLAQMLLQRADMSGAEAAFQRVLDRHPRCSEALRALGYLHARLPNTKAKALEYYERAMAELNDSVPAADATDADLFLEAALLYEATSARKACRAYRTAAKLLEGSETPPIAELWNNIGALALVCGEEDREIQGAFAKAAEALDTKQTTRTQQTRTTLMYNVALFYERCGLLRLAQSLYTGALRLAPSYVDARLRLAHIALQLRSDATEALALVSQALEADARKTSAWLMRGRIELSRKNVQDARRAFEHVLRDIAKHDIYALCSLGNYYLAAARSEMTRAQEMPDHKGARDLALANYRRAIEFFDKCLAIDDHCSAAAHGAAIAMAERGFAADARRIFQDVRDAATVGLGPINVTALSSDLVYRAAPALTSAQTVVPPVSTDVILWASVNAAHALVDVNNFHQAILAYEACLRRLQETAQILELPSADLSTLVVPGITEEESAVDEDGSPAAIERVPAFERAERARVERDIRLYLARAQYLQAKATKDLATMRKSLDELRNLCSTVDFTLPETPDVDGDVPMDGDALKTTRLAPEHGQLLFDLALLEQSVAQMVGEQPEATRTLQALDEAAKDLVHSTQLFSFLSTWGKLNQKKQKLLFSARLASERSAYGKSLVSKLLRKREEQEKFETQRQISLDQWKRQQEEDDRRKKDELERKEREQKELEARMLRETEERNVLLRQQLALEHEEMLRDAAMPSKPKKSKSRNQDEEDDDDDDDDGLVLLPVKKRSAVEDKLNENSSRFKSKAIVTDSDDDDDNDSAVDDNYGADEHNLSDKDDVEKDIENIDD
;
A
#
# COMPACT_ATOMS: atom_id res chain seq x y z
N MET A 1 64.25 27.58 36.27
CA MET A 1 64.16 26.75 37.49
C MET A 1 64.99 27.45 38.53
N GLU A 2 64.68 27.32 39.82
CA GLU A 2 65.64 27.71 40.86
C GLU A 2 66.85 26.77 40.78
N ALA A 3 68.06 27.29 40.97
CA ALA A 3 69.27 26.48 40.96
C ALA A 3 69.23 25.55 42.18
N ARG A 4 69.17 24.25 41.93
CA ARG A 4 69.04 23.26 43.01
C ARG A 4 70.42 22.82 43.44
N VAL A 5 70.98 23.51 44.41
CA VAL A 5 72.22 23.10 45.07
C VAL A 5 71.95 21.82 45.89
N ILE A 6 72.88 20.86 45.84
CA ILE A 6 72.92 19.71 46.73
C ILE A 6 74.13 19.84 47.63
N GLU A 7 73.85 19.81 48.93
CA GLU A 7 74.83 19.78 50.01
C GLU A 7 75.32 18.35 50.27
N VAL A 8 76.58 18.07 49.95
CA VAL A 8 77.25 16.79 50.23
C VAL A 8 78.25 16.99 51.39
N PRO A 9 78.10 16.29 52.53
CA PRO A 9 79.04 16.43 53.65
C PRO A 9 80.40 15.80 53.31
N ILE A 10 81.48 16.48 53.71
CA ILE A 10 82.88 16.04 53.53
C ILE A 10 83.28 15.21 54.76
N ASP A 11 83.94 14.06 54.56
CA ASP A 11 84.18 13.15 55.68
C ASP A 11 85.32 13.66 56.58
N ASN A 12 85.06 13.74 57.89
CA ASN A 12 85.91 14.35 58.94
C ASN A 12 85.97 15.90 58.99
N SER A 13 85.04 16.63 58.35
CA SER A 13 84.85 18.07 58.63
C SER A 13 83.37 18.40 58.93
N ASN A 14 83.11 19.64 59.37
CA ASN A 14 81.75 20.21 59.41
C ASN A 14 81.40 20.93 58.10
N ASP A 15 82.29 20.89 57.10
CA ASP A 15 82.15 21.63 55.85
C ASP A 15 81.40 20.77 54.82
N VAL A 16 80.74 21.45 53.88
CA VAL A 16 79.78 20.85 52.97
C VAL A 16 80.09 21.29 51.55
N LEU A 17 80.19 20.32 50.65
CA LEU A 17 80.38 20.55 49.22
C LEU A 17 79.04 20.87 48.56
N GLU A 18 78.86 22.13 48.18
CA GLU A 18 77.70 22.60 47.40
C GLU A 18 77.87 22.28 45.91
N ILE A 19 77.01 21.41 45.36
CA ILE A 19 76.98 21.05 43.94
C ILE A 19 75.70 21.57 43.28
N ASP A 20 75.81 22.51 42.34
CA ASP A 20 74.67 23.02 41.56
C ASP A 20 74.20 22.00 40.50
N CYS A 21 72.97 21.50 40.65
CA CYS A 21 72.36 20.56 39.69
C CYS A 21 72.06 21.16 38.30
N SER A 22 72.24 22.47 38.12
CA SER A 22 72.16 23.11 36.80
C SER A 22 73.46 22.97 35.98
N GLN A 23 74.59 22.63 36.63
CA GLN A 23 75.93 22.57 36.04
C GLN A 23 76.65 21.23 36.33
N LEU A 24 75.92 20.11 36.26
CA LEU A 24 76.51 18.78 36.42
C LEU A 24 77.53 18.46 35.30
N PRO A 25 78.68 17.80 35.58
CA PRO A 25 79.64 17.37 34.57
C PRO A 25 79.01 16.42 33.53
N VAL A 26 79.54 16.45 32.31
CA VAL A 26 79.03 15.66 31.16
C VAL A 26 79.16 14.15 31.38
N HIS A 27 80.04 13.71 32.28
CA HIS A 27 80.22 12.31 32.68
C HIS A 27 79.94 12.16 34.18
N ALA A 28 79.01 11.27 34.54
CA ALA A 28 78.67 11.00 35.94
C ALA A 28 79.80 10.34 36.72
N ALA A 29 80.85 9.86 36.03
CA ALA A 29 82.06 9.32 36.63
C ALA A 29 82.68 10.31 37.63
N GLU A 30 82.82 11.58 37.27
CA GLU A 30 83.50 12.60 38.09
C GLU A 30 82.78 12.83 39.44
N ILE A 31 81.45 12.95 39.42
CA ILE A 31 80.66 13.05 40.66
C ILE A 31 80.73 11.75 41.46
N CYS A 32 80.74 10.59 40.81
CA CYS A 32 80.86 9.32 41.53
C CYS A 32 82.25 9.15 42.16
N ASP A 33 83.32 9.58 41.51
CA ASP A 33 84.68 9.54 42.07
C ASP A 33 84.76 10.43 43.33
N ILE A 34 84.13 11.62 43.31
CA ILE A 34 84.00 12.48 44.50
C ILE A 34 83.22 11.75 45.62
N LEU A 35 82.06 11.17 45.32
CA LEU A 35 81.23 10.46 46.30
C LEU A 35 81.91 9.18 46.85
N GLU A 36 82.72 8.49 46.03
CA GLU A 36 83.50 7.31 46.42
C GLU A 36 84.67 7.70 47.34
N ASN A 37 85.36 8.81 47.06
CA ASN A 37 86.43 9.35 47.91
C ASN A 37 85.90 9.87 49.26
N GLU A 38 84.78 10.60 49.27
CA GLU A 38 84.13 11.17 50.46
C GLU A 38 83.21 10.16 51.20
N GLY A 39 83.34 8.86 50.92
CA GLY A 39 82.64 7.79 51.65
C GLY A 39 81.11 7.88 51.67
N SER A 40 80.54 8.62 50.72
CA SER A 40 79.26 9.33 50.86
C SER A 40 78.02 8.43 50.86
N ALA A 41 76.98 8.86 51.58
CA ALA A 41 75.75 8.07 51.76
C ALA A 41 75.02 7.78 50.43
N LEU A 42 74.56 6.53 50.24
CA LEU A 42 73.96 6.02 48.99
C LEU A 42 72.81 6.86 48.41
N ARG A 43 72.11 7.63 49.25
CA ARG A 43 71.09 8.61 48.84
C ARG A 43 71.62 9.62 47.82
N PHE A 44 72.88 10.02 47.89
CA PHE A 44 73.44 11.05 47.00
C PHE A 44 73.56 10.55 45.56
N TYR A 45 74.07 9.33 45.35
CA TYR A 45 74.05 8.66 44.04
C TYR A 45 72.63 8.57 43.46
N GLN A 46 71.62 8.28 44.29
CA GLN A 46 70.22 8.26 43.86
C GLN A 46 69.74 9.64 43.39
N VAL A 47 70.06 10.72 44.12
CA VAL A 47 69.63 12.07 43.75
C VAL A 47 70.36 12.56 42.51
N PHE A 48 71.69 12.43 42.42
CA PHE A 48 72.43 12.83 41.20
C PHE A 48 71.98 12.04 39.97
N ALA A 49 71.72 10.72 40.09
CA ALA A 49 71.12 9.95 39.00
C ALA A 49 69.74 10.46 38.58
N LEU A 50 68.91 10.93 39.51
CA LEU A 50 67.61 11.56 39.19
C LEU A 50 67.78 12.91 38.49
N GLU A 51 68.76 13.74 38.87
CA GLU A 51 69.01 15.02 38.19
C GLU A 51 69.60 14.80 36.79
N TYR A 52 70.56 13.88 36.62
CA TYR A 52 71.03 13.43 35.28
C TYR A 52 69.89 12.90 34.40
N TYR A 53 68.98 12.10 34.97
CA TYR A 53 67.82 11.58 34.25
C TYR A 53 66.85 12.72 33.82
N LYS A 54 66.67 13.78 34.63
CA LYS A 54 65.87 14.95 34.24
C LYS A 54 66.52 15.78 33.13
N GLN A 55 67.85 15.86 33.11
CA GLN A 55 68.61 16.52 32.03
C GLN A 55 68.56 15.72 30.71
N GLY A 56 68.20 14.43 30.77
CA GLY A 56 68.10 13.53 29.60
C GLY A 56 69.28 12.56 29.45
N SER A 57 70.29 12.64 30.32
CA SER A 57 71.50 11.82 30.31
C SER A 57 71.24 10.43 30.92
N VAL A 58 70.42 9.62 30.23
CA VAL A 58 69.92 8.33 30.76
C VAL A 58 71.03 7.31 31.03
N GLU A 59 72.04 7.20 30.16
CA GLU A 59 73.14 6.26 30.38
C GLU A 59 74.06 6.70 31.54
N GLU A 60 74.29 8.00 31.72
CA GLU A 60 75.04 8.55 32.86
C GLU A 60 74.31 8.31 34.19
N ALA A 61 72.98 8.45 34.20
CA ALA A 61 72.16 8.04 35.34
C ALA A 61 72.29 6.52 35.63
N VAL A 62 72.40 5.68 34.59
CA VAL A 62 72.66 4.24 34.75
C VAL A 62 74.06 3.97 35.30
N VAL A 63 75.08 4.73 34.92
CA VAL A 63 76.45 4.64 35.48
C VAL A 63 76.45 5.03 36.96
N ALA A 64 75.85 6.16 37.32
CA ALA A 64 75.77 6.64 38.70
C ALA A 64 75.11 5.62 39.65
N LEU A 65 74.01 5.00 39.21
CA LEU A 65 73.32 3.96 40.00
C LEU A 65 74.15 2.68 40.13
N LYS A 66 74.88 2.27 39.09
CA LYS A 66 75.76 1.09 39.14
C LYS A 66 76.95 1.30 40.08
N ARG A 67 77.59 2.47 40.05
CA ARG A 67 78.66 2.82 41.00
C ARG A 67 78.15 2.93 42.44
N GLY A 68 77.01 3.58 42.67
CA GLY A 68 76.37 3.62 44.00
C GLY A 68 76.08 2.22 44.57
N MET A 69 75.60 1.27 43.75
CA MET A 69 75.39 -0.11 44.21
C MET A 69 76.69 -0.88 44.54
N ALA A 70 77.81 -0.51 43.94
CA ALA A 70 79.13 -1.10 44.20
C ALA A 70 79.83 -0.50 45.44
N SER A 71 79.66 0.81 45.67
CA SER A 71 80.17 1.54 46.85
C SER A 71 79.49 1.12 48.18
N ALA A 72 78.34 0.45 48.10
CA ALA A 72 77.49 0.08 49.23
C ALA A 72 78.13 -0.92 50.21
N LYS A 73 78.39 -0.45 51.44
CA LYS A 73 78.98 -1.21 52.57
C LYS A 73 78.09 -2.38 53.00
N ALA A 74 78.68 -3.38 53.65
CA ALA A 74 78.02 -4.66 53.98
C ALA A 74 76.71 -4.52 54.79
N ASN A 75 76.62 -3.53 55.68
CA ASN A 75 75.44 -3.30 56.52
C ASN A 75 74.31 -2.52 55.80
N ASP A 76 74.61 -1.81 54.70
CA ASP A 76 73.69 -0.87 54.04
C ASP A 76 72.85 -1.50 52.93
N GLN A 77 72.62 -2.83 52.95
CA GLN A 77 71.90 -3.53 51.87
C GLN A 77 70.49 -2.96 51.63
N THR A 78 69.77 -2.57 52.69
CA THR A 78 68.43 -1.97 52.59
C THR A 78 68.45 -0.65 51.81
N ALA A 79 69.52 0.14 51.93
CA ALA A 79 69.69 1.39 51.18
C ALA A 79 70.03 1.17 49.68
N LYS A 80 70.28 -0.08 49.24
CA LYS A 80 70.33 -0.42 47.80
C LYS A 80 68.96 -0.51 47.14
N VAL A 81 67.88 -0.81 47.89
CA VAL A 81 66.55 -1.05 47.31
C VAL A 81 66.03 0.15 46.49
N PRO A 82 66.18 1.42 46.93
CA PRO A 82 65.83 2.59 46.09
C PRO A 82 66.66 2.72 44.80
N LEU A 83 67.97 2.37 44.85
CA LEU A 83 68.85 2.37 43.67
C LEU A 83 68.44 1.29 42.67
N LEU A 84 68.17 0.07 43.14
CA LEU A 84 67.69 -1.07 42.35
C LEU A 84 66.33 -0.76 41.69
N ASN A 85 65.38 -0.21 42.46
CA ASN A 85 64.06 0.19 41.96
C ASN A 85 64.16 1.28 40.88
N LEU A 86 65.01 2.30 41.09
CA LEU A 86 65.21 3.37 40.12
C LEU A 86 65.88 2.86 38.84
N LEU A 87 66.92 2.03 38.95
CA LEU A 87 67.59 1.43 37.79
C LEU A 87 66.66 0.49 37.00
N ALA A 88 65.86 -0.33 37.70
CA ALA A 88 64.83 -1.17 37.07
C ALA A 88 63.75 -0.31 36.38
N SER A 89 63.36 0.81 36.97
CA SER A 89 62.43 1.77 36.36
C SER A 89 63.01 2.36 35.06
N ILE A 90 64.28 2.77 35.05
CA ILE A 90 64.97 3.25 33.85
C ILE A 90 65.00 2.17 32.75
N TYR A 91 65.33 0.92 33.08
CA TYR A 91 65.27 -0.19 32.12
C TYR A 91 63.83 -0.45 31.60
N VAL A 92 62.80 -0.30 32.45
CA VAL A 92 61.39 -0.36 32.03
C VAL A 92 60.99 0.81 31.11
N GLN A 93 61.60 2.00 31.23
CA GLN A 93 61.38 3.08 30.25
C GLN A 93 62.14 2.83 28.94
N LYS A 94 63.42 2.41 29.00
CA LYS A 94 64.23 2.05 27.81
C LYS A 94 63.57 0.94 26.99
N ALA A 95 62.93 -0.03 27.65
CA ALA A 95 62.11 -1.07 27.01
C ALA A 95 60.82 -0.55 26.33
N LYS A 96 60.33 0.65 26.65
CA LYS A 96 59.16 1.26 25.98
C LYS A 96 59.59 2.06 24.75
N THR A 97 60.72 2.77 24.83
CA THR A 97 61.27 3.58 23.74
C THR A 97 62.03 2.76 22.71
N ALA A 98 62.46 1.54 23.03
CA ALA A 98 63.04 0.62 22.08
C ALA A 98 62.00 0.20 21.01
N PRO A 99 62.33 0.27 19.71
CA PRO A 99 61.39 0.01 18.63
C PRO A 99 60.87 -1.42 18.68
N MET A 100 59.57 -1.60 18.41
CA MET A 100 58.97 -2.92 18.24
C MET A 100 59.47 -3.52 16.91
N GLY A 101 60.47 -4.42 16.99
CA GLY A 101 61.06 -5.07 15.81
C GLY A 101 60.00 -5.71 14.90
N ILE A 102 59.98 -5.28 13.64
CA ILE A 102 59.06 -5.80 12.62
C ILE A 102 59.47 -7.22 12.27
N THR A 103 58.55 -8.18 12.40
CA THR A 103 58.77 -9.60 12.04
C THR A 103 58.69 -9.83 10.52
N ASN A 104 59.50 -9.08 9.76
CA ASN A 104 59.85 -9.44 8.40
C ASN A 104 61.16 -10.24 8.45
N GLY A 105 61.23 -11.36 7.74
CA GLY A 105 62.48 -12.10 7.59
C GLY A 105 63.58 -11.24 6.94
N LEU A 106 64.84 -11.62 7.18
CA LEU A 106 66.06 -10.98 6.64
C LEU A 106 66.63 -9.74 7.39
N SER A 107 66.58 -9.69 8.73
CA SER A 107 67.69 -9.15 9.57
C SER A 107 67.42 -9.27 11.09
N GLY A 108 67.74 -10.42 11.68
CA GLY A 108 67.44 -10.76 13.09
C GLY A 108 68.34 -10.11 14.15
N VAL A 109 68.46 -8.77 14.18
CA VAL A 109 69.29 -8.04 15.17
C VAL A 109 68.46 -7.12 16.08
N ALA A 110 67.44 -6.44 15.55
CA ALA A 110 66.71 -5.39 16.27
C ALA A 110 65.73 -5.89 17.36
N THR A 111 65.48 -7.20 17.47
CA THR A 111 64.51 -7.76 18.42
C THR A 111 65.04 -7.84 19.87
N GLY A 112 66.36 -7.92 20.06
CA GLY A 112 66.95 -8.21 21.36
C GLY A 112 66.85 -7.10 22.41
N GLU A 113 66.97 -5.82 22.01
CA GLU A 113 67.15 -4.71 22.97
C GLU A 113 65.99 -4.55 23.95
N ARG A 114 64.76 -4.65 23.46
CA ARG A 114 63.55 -4.53 24.28
C ARG A 114 63.41 -5.67 25.27
N GLU A 115 63.65 -6.90 24.83
CA GLU A 115 63.53 -8.09 25.68
C GLU A 115 64.66 -8.14 26.71
N MET A 116 65.89 -7.81 26.31
CA MET A 116 67.04 -7.64 27.19
C MET A 116 66.77 -6.58 28.28
N ALA A 117 66.21 -5.42 27.93
CA ALA A 117 65.84 -4.40 28.91
C ALA A 117 64.75 -4.88 29.90
N LEU A 118 63.74 -5.63 29.42
CA LEU A 118 62.71 -6.25 30.28
C LEU A 118 63.24 -7.41 31.13
N GLN A 119 64.34 -8.05 30.74
CA GLN A 119 65.04 -9.07 31.51
C GLN A 119 65.94 -8.44 32.57
N MET A 120 66.71 -7.39 32.24
CA MET A 120 67.52 -6.62 33.18
C MET A 120 66.67 -5.93 34.25
N ALA A 121 65.51 -5.39 33.90
CA ALA A 121 64.56 -4.89 34.89
C ALA A 121 64.04 -6.00 35.82
N ALA A 122 63.87 -7.23 35.32
CA ALA A 122 63.39 -8.35 36.11
C ALA A 122 64.45 -8.90 37.09
N THR A 123 65.73 -8.94 36.70
CA THR A 123 66.81 -9.39 37.59
C THR A 123 67.00 -8.42 38.76
N LEU A 124 67.02 -7.11 38.49
CA LEU A 124 67.16 -6.06 39.51
C LEU A 124 66.00 -6.06 40.52
N LEU A 125 64.76 -6.28 40.08
CA LEU A 125 63.61 -6.39 41.00
C LEU A 125 63.62 -7.69 41.82
N ASN A 126 64.09 -8.81 41.24
CA ASN A 126 64.29 -10.04 41.99
C ASN A 126 65.43 -9.93 43.02
N GLU A 127 66.40 -9.04 42.80
CA GLU A 127 67.43 -8.70 43.79
C GLU A 127 66.85 -7.81 44.90
N ALA A 128 66.07 -6.78 44.55
CA ALA A 128 65.37 -5.94 45.52
C ALA A 128 64.45 -6.77 46.45
N GLU A 129 63.68 -7.72 45.91
CA GLU A 129 62.81 -8.63 46.68
C GLU A 129 63.54 -9.56 47.65
N ARG A 130 64.80 -9.90 47.37
CA ARG A 130 65.65 -10.68 48.30
C ARG A 130 66.12 -9.86 49.49
N ILE A 131 66.22 -8.53 49.33
CA ILE A 131 66.64 -7.60 50.38
C ILE A 131 65.42 -7.11 51.18
N SER A 132 64.34 -6.74 50.50
CA SER A 132 63.06 -6.32 51.11
C SER A 132 61.88 -6.91 50.35
N ARG A 133 61.17 -7.84 51.01
CA ARG A 133 60.04 -8.58 50.41
C ARG A 133 58.74 -7.77 50.34
N SER A 134 58.68 -6.63 51.01
CA SER A 134 57.45 -5.83 51.20
C SER A 134 57.62 -4.35 50.90
N ASP A 135 58.66 -3.95 50.15
CA ASP A 135 58.77 -2.55 49.71
C ASP A 135 57.63 -2.18 48.74
N ALA A 136 56.90 -1.12 49.10
CA ALA A 136 55.80 -0.59 48.31
C ALA A 136 56.26 -0.12 46.93
N ASN A 137 57.50 0.38 46.80
CA ASN A 137 58.04 0.90 45.54
C ASN A 137 58.51 -0.20 44.58
N THR A 138 59.15 -1.27 45.08
CA THR A 138 59.44 -2.49 44.30
C THR A 138 58.15 -3.07 43.70
N CYS A 139 57.06 -3.12 44.48
CA CYS A 139 55.75 -3.54 43.99
C CYS A 139 55.22 -2.62 42.85
N VAL A 140 55.40 -1.29 42.93
CA VAL A 140 55.05 -0.37 41.82
C VAL A 140 55.85 -0.66 40.56
N VAL A 141 57.18 -0.76 40.66
CA VAL A 141 58.04 -0.97 39.48
C VAL A 141 57.80 -2.36 38.87
N ARG A 142 57.51 -3.37 39.69
CA ARG A 142 57.10 -4.71 39.20
C ARG A 142 55.73 -4.70 38.51
N GLY A 143 54.77 -3.91 39.01
CA GLY A 143 53.52 -3.64 38.31
C GLY A 143 53.73 -2.95 36.95
N MET A 144 54.66 -2.00 36.86
CA MET A 144 55.04 -1.36 35.59
C MET A 144 55.75 -2.33 34.63
N LEU A 145 56.59 -3.23 35.14
CA LEU A 145 57.24 -4.29 34.35
C LEU A 145 56.21 -5.29 33.80
N ALA A 146 55.25 -5.72 34.63
CA ALA A 146 54.15 -6.59 34.21
C ALA A 146 53.27 -5.93 33.12
N LEU A 147 52.98 -4.63 33.24
CA LEU A 147 52.34 -3.85 32.17
C LEU A 147 53.17 -3.85 30.87
N ALA A 148 54.50 -3.65 30.96
CA ALA A 148 55.37 -3.66 29.78
C ALA A 148 55.47 -5.04 29.12
N LYS A 149 55.37 -6.12 29.91
CA LYS A 149 55.25 -7.52 29.49
C LYS A 149 53.83 -7.94 29.06
N ARG A 150 52.87 -6.99 28.98
CA ARG A 150 51.46 -7.22 28.59
C ARG A 150 50.70 -8.20 29.51
N GLN A 151 51.04 -8.26 30.81
CA GLN A 151 50.39 -9.10 31.82
C GLN A 151 49.53 -8.25 32.79
N PRO A 152 48.28 -7.90 32.41
CA PRO A 152 47.46 -6.96 33.19
C PRO A 152 47.06 -7.47 34.57
N ASP A 153 46.78 -8.77 34.72
CA ASP A 153 46.33 -9.35 35.99
C ASP A 153 47.44 -9.37 37.05
N ALA A 154 48.65 -9.78 36.65
CA ALA A 154 49.84 -9.67 37.48
C ALA A 154 50.15 -8.21 37.86
N ALA A 155 50.00 -7.28 36.92
CA ALA A 155 50.17 -5.85 37.19
C ALA A 155 49.14 -5.33 38.20
N LEU A 156 47.85 -5.70 38.07
CA LEU A 156 46.78 -5.30 38.99
C LEU A 156 47.12 -5.74 40.43
N ALA A 157 47.50 -7.01 40.61
CA ALA A 157 47.84 -7.56 41.92
C ALA A 157 49.02 -6.82 42.56
N GLN A 158 50.09 -6.55 41.80
CA GLN A 158 51.26 -5.82 42.29
C GLN A 158 50.93 -4.37 42.68
N PHE A 159 50.10 -3.67 41.90
CA PHE A 159 49.61 -2.34 42.28
C PHE A 159 48.68 -2.38 43.52
N GLN A 160 47.86 -3.43 43.67
CA GLN A 160 47.02 -3.61 44.86
C GLN A 160 47.85 -3.89 46.12
N MET A 161 48.89 -4.74 46.04
CA MET A 161 49.81 -5.01 47.15
C MET A 161 50.58 -3.75 47.56
N SER A 162 51.05 -2.95 46.60
CA SER A 162 51.67 -1.64 46.88
C SER A 162 50.71 -0.74 47.68
N LEU A 163 49.45 -0.62 47.22
CA LEU A 163 48.41 0.21 47.85
C LEU A 163 47.91 -0.29 49.21
N GLN A 164 48.25 -1.52 49.62
CA GLN A 164 48.00 -2.02 50.99
C GLN A 164 49.08 -1.55 51.97
N SER A 165 50.28 -1.21 51.48
CA SER A 165 51.40 -0.72 52.30
C SER A 165 51.48 0.81 52.29
N GLU A 166 51.48 1.44 51.10
CA GLU A 166 51.55 2.89 50.95
C GLU A 166 50.65 3.37 49.79
N VAL A 167 49.95 4.48 49.97
CA VAL A 167 49.02 5.02 48.95
C VAL A 167 49.78 5.82 47.88
N SER A 168 50.54 5.11 47.04
CA SER A 168 51.32 5.71 45.97
C SER A 168 50.46 6.16 44.78
N VAL A 169 50.62 7.42 44.36
CA VAL A 169 49.97 7.98 43.15
C VAL A 169 50.33 7.18 41.89
N ALA A 170 51.57 6.70 41.79
CA ALA A 170 52.03 5.86 40.68
C ALA A 170 51.32 4.48 40.67
N ALA A 171 51.05 3.90 41.85
CA ALA A 171 50.29 2.66 41.96
C ALA A 171 48.81 2.86 41.58
N LEU A 172 48.18 3.97 42.00
CA LEU A 172 46.82 4.32 41.59
C LEU A 172 46.70 4.51 40.07
N LEU A 173 47.63 5.25 39.45
CA LEU A 173 47.67 5.44 37.99
C LEU A 173 47.91 4.13 37.23
N GLY A 174 48.76 3.24 37.76
CA GLY A 174 48.98 1.90 37.24
C GLY A 174 47.72 1.03 37.30
N LYS A 175 47.09 0.94 38.47
CA LYS A 175 45.81 0.26 38.71
C LYS A 175 44.72 0.79 37.78
N ALA A 176 44.55 2.12 37.69
CA ALA A 176 43.54 2.76 36.85
C ALA A 176 43.73 2.42 35.36
N ARG A 177 44.98 2.41 34.87
CA ARG A 177 45.31 2.01 33.50
C ARG A 177 44.97 0.54 33.21
N VAL A 178 45.19 -0.37 34.18
CA VAL A 178 44.78 -1.78 34.04
C VAL A 178 43.26 -1.91 34.01
N LEU A 179 42.55 -1.25 34.92
CA LEU A 179 41.09 -1.27 34.98
C LEU A 179 40.44 -0.73 33.69
N TYR A 180 41.01 0.35 33.12
CA TYR A 180 40.60 0.86 31.81
C TYR A 180 40.82 -0.18 30.69
N GLY A 181 41.97 -0.85 30.68
CA GLY A 181 42.26 -1.95 29.75
C GLY A 181 41.31 -3.15 29.89
N LYS A 182 40.79 -3.41 31.10
CA LYS A 182 39.75 -4.39 31.39
C LYS A 182 38.31 -3.90 31.11
N GLN A 183 38.14 -2.71 30.51
CA GLN A 183 36.84 -2.07 30.26
C GLN A 183 36.05 -1.72 31.54
N GLN A 184 36.69 -1.74 32.71
CA GLN A 184 36.07 -1.42 34.01
C GLN A 184 36.11 0.09 34.28
N PHE A 185 35.51 0.87 33.36
CA PHE A 185 35.68 2.33 33.27
C PHE A 185 35.28 3.09 34.55
N ALA A 186 34.21 2.68 35.24
CA ALA A 186 33.80 3.31 36.50
C ALA A 186 34.83 3.11 37.64
N GLN A 187 35.43 1.93 37.76
CA GLN A 187 36.48 1.67 38.76
C GLN A 187 37.80 2.35 38.39
N ALA A 188 38.11 2.45 37.08
CA ALA A 188 39.25 3.21 36.58
C ALA A 188 39.10 4.71 36.88
N LEU A 189 37.90 5.28 36.67
CA LEU A 189 37.58 6.67 36.97
C LEU A 189 37.82 7.01 38.45
N ILE A 190 37.33 6.17 39.38
CA ILE A 190 37.55 6.36 40.82
C ILE A 190 39.05 6.34 41.15
N ALA A 191 39.83 5.41 40.58
CA ALA A 191 41.27 5.34 40.82
C ALA A 191 42.04 6.55 40.23
N TYR A 192 41.61 7.09 39.08
CA TYR A 192 42.16 8.33 38.53
C TYR A 192 41.76 9.57 39.36
N GLN A 193 40.54 9.62 39.90
CA GLN A 193 40.10 10.68 40.80
C GLN A 193 40.87 10.66 42.13
N GLN A 194 41.10 9.49 42.72
CA GLN A 194 41.95 9.32 43.91
C GLN A 194 43.38 9.81 43.66
N ALA A 195 43.98 9.46 42.51
CA ALA A 195 45.30 9.96 42.12
C ALA A 195 45.33 11.50 41.98
N LEU A 196 44.26 12.09 41.44
CA LEU A 196 44.13 13.54 41.27
C LEU A 196 43.97 14.29 42.60
N VAL A 197 43.25 13.73 43.57
CA VAL A 197 43.08 14.31 44.91
C VAL A 197 44.41 14.30 45.67
N LEU A 198 45.17 13.20 45.60
CA LEU A 198 46.45 13.05 46.29
C LEU A 198 47.58 13.91 45.68
N SER A 199 47.55 14.13 44.36
CA SER A 199 48.55 14.98 43.69
C SER A 199 47.95 15.74 42.50
N PRO A 200 47.42 16.96 42.71
CA PRO A 200 46.81 17.78 41.67
C PRO A 200 47.73 18.14 40.49
N ARG A 201 49.04 17.95 40.62
CA ARG A 201 50.09 18.29 39.64
C ARG A 201 51.13 17.16 39.44
N SER A 202 50.69 15.89 39.45
CA SER A 202 51.57 14.77 39.08
C SER A 202 51.90 14.77 37.58
N GLY A 203 53.07 14.24 37.22
CA GLY A 203 53.37 13.76 35.87
C GLY A 203 53.29 12.23 35.84
N PRO A 204 52.49 11.59 34.96
CA PRO A 204 51.51 12.20 34.04
C PRO A 204 50.25 12.73 34.75
N ASP A 205 49.48 13.56 34.05
CA ASP A 205 48.23 14.13 34.56
C ASP A 205 47.09 13.07 34.61
N PRO A 206 46.49 12.78 35.79
CA PRO A 206 45.37 11.85 35.92
C PRO A 206 44.13 12.28 35.11
N ARG A 207 43.96 13.58 34.83
CA ARG A 207 42.82 14.16 34.08
C ARG A 207 42.69 13.58 32.67
N ILE A 208 43.78 13.09 32.08
CA ILE A 208 43.76 12.39 30.79
C ILE A 208 42.99 11.08 30.92
N GLY A 209 43.29 10.29 31.96
CA GLY A 209 42.59 9.05 32.27
C GLY A 209 41.13 9.28 32.68
N ILE A 210 40.85 10.34 33.45
CA ILE A 210 39.49 10.79 33.77
C ILE A 210 38.70 11.07 32.49
N GLY A 211 39.27 11.86 31.57
CA GLY A 211 38.63 12.18 30.28
C GLY A 211 38.31 10.94 29.45
N MET A 212 39.27 10.02 29.31
CA MET A 212 39.07 8.75 28.60
C MET A 212 38.02 7.84 29.27
N CYS A 213 37.90 7.86 30.59
CA CYS A 213 36.86 7.10 31.29
C CYS A 213 35.47 7.72 31.12
N LEU A 214 35.37 9.05 31.23
CA LEU A 214 34.11 9.79 31.07
C LEU A 214 33.57 9.70 29.63
N GLU A 215 34.45 9.76 28.62
CA GLU A 215 34.10 9.50 27.21
C GLU A 215 33.46 8.11 27.05
N ARG A 216 34.06 7.07 27.65
CA ARG A 216 33.55 5.69 27.60
C ARG A 216 32.29 5.46 28.42
N LEU A 217 31.93 6.38 29.31
CA LEU A 217 30.70 6.39 30.10
C LEU A 217 29.62 7.31 29.52
N GLY A 218 29.88 7.97 28.37
CA GLY A 218 28.94 8.89 27.71
C GLY A 218 28.92 10.31 28.25
N HIS A 219 29.71 10.64 29.28
CA HIS A 219 29.83 11.98 29.86
C HIS A 219 30.78 12.87 29.03
N THR A 220 30.37 13.16 27.79
CA THR A 220 31.19 13.83 26.77
C THR A 220 31.68 15.22 27.19
N GLU A 221 30.81 16.09 27.70
CA GLU A 221 31.23 17.43 28.11
C GLU A 221 32.14 17.42 29.34
N ASP A 222 31.99 16.47 30.26
CA ASP A 222 32.88 16.34 31.41
C ASP A 222 34.25 15.77 31.02
N ALA A 223 34.28 14.85 30.06
CA ALA A 223 35.53 14.42 29.41
C ALA A 223 36.23 15.61 28.72
N ARG A 224 35.48 16.44 28.01
CA ARG A 224 35.98 17.66 27.36
C ARG A 224 36.52 18.67 28.38
N ARG A 225 35.82 18.90 29.50
CA ARG A 225 36.30 19.76 30.61
C ARG A 225 37.60 19.21 31.21
N ALA A 226 37.68 17.91 31.48
CA ALA A 226 38.88 17.26 32.02
C ALA A 226 40.09 17.39 31.09
N LEU A 227 39.92 17.13 29.79
CA LEU A 227 40.99 17.19 28.79
C LEU A 227 41.42 18.63 28.46
N LYS A 228 40.48 19.59 28.39
CA LYS A 228 40.81 21.03 28.30
C LYS A 228 41.61 21.49 29.52
N ARG A 229 41.32 20.98 30.72
CA ARG A 229 42.14 21.31 31.91
C ARG A 229 43.52 20.63 31.86
N ALA A 230 43.62 19.40 31.36
CA ALA A 230 44.91 18.72 31.20
C ALA A 230 45.86 19.47 30.25
N SER A 231 45.36 19.99 29.11
CA SER A 231 46.18 20.79 28.18
C SER A 231 46.62 22.16 28.72
N GLN A 232 45.93 22.68 29.74
CA GLN A 232 46.36 23.89 30.47
C GLN A 232 47.41 23.57 31.55
N VAL A 233 47.33 22.40 32.19
CA VAL A 233 48.24 22.00 33.28
C VAL A 233 49.58 21.51 32.73
N ASP A 234 49.58 20.76 31.62
CA ASP A 234 50.77 20.46 30.82
C ASP A 234 50.59 20.91 29.36
N PRO A 235 51.04 22.13 29.01
CA PRO A 235 51.03 22.61 27.64
C PRO A 235 51.89 21.80 26.66
N LYS A 236 52.86 20.99 27.13
CA LYS A 236 53.72 20.17 26.27
C LYS A 236 53.10 18.83 25.90
N ALA A 237 52.06 18.37 26.61
CA ALA A 237 51.39 17.11 26.30
C ALA A 237 50.59 17.19 24.99
N ALA A 238 50.93 16.34 24.01
CA ALA A 238 50.16 16.19 22.78
C ALA A 238 48.85 15.37 23.00
N ALA A 239 48.87 14.39 23.89
CA ALA A 239 47.76 13.45 24.10
C ALA A 239 46.41 14.10 24.47
N PRO A 240 46.32 15.12 25.37
CA PRO A 240 45.05 15.80 25.64
C PRO A 240 44.45 16.47 24.41
N ARG A 241 45.29 17.10 23.57
CA ARG A 241 44.86 17.78 22.34
C ARG A 241 44.40 16.79 21.28
N MET A 242 45.11 15.66 21.11
CA MET A 242 44.71 14.57 20.24
C MET A 242 43.36 13.95 20.63
N LEU A 243 43.12 13.76 21.94
CA LEU A 243 41.84 13.27 22.44
C LEU A 243 40.71 14.29 22.22
N LEU A 244 40.93 15.57 22.56
CA LEU A 244 39.97 16.64 22.25
C LEU A 244 39.63 16.67 20.75
N ALA A 245 40.63 16.64 19.87
CA ALA A 245 40.39 16.61 18.43
C ALA A 245 39.61 15.36 17.98
N THR A 246 39.82 14.20 18.62
CA THR A 246 39.03 13.00 18.32
C THR A 246 37.57 13.17 18.74
N MET A 247 37.32 13.79 19.90
CA MET A 247 35.97 14.15 20.34
C MET A 247 35.32 15.20 19.43
N ASP A 248 36.08 16.18 18.94
CA ASP A 248 35.59 17.23 18.04
C ASP A 248 35.34 16.71 16.62
N LEU A 249 36.11 15.75 16.11
CA LEU A 249 35.77 15.02 14.88
C LEU A 249 34.49 14.20 15.04
N ASN A 250 34.25 13.61 16.21
CA ASN A 250 33.00 12.88 16.49
C ASN A 250 31.81 13.84 16.63
N ALA A 251 31.97 14.96 17.34
CA ALA A 251 30.95 16.00 17.48
C ALA A 251 30.61 16.67 16.14
N SER A 252 31.61 16.86 15.25
CA SER A 252 31.41 17.36 13.89
C SER A 252 30.55 16.42 13.05
N LYS A 253 30.77 15.09 13.14
CA LYS A 253 29.92 14.08 12.48
C LYS A 253 28.48 14.08 13.01
N ILE A 254 28.31 14.14 14.33
CA ILE A 254 26.97 14.18 14.96
C ILE A 254 26.23 15.47 14.58
N ALA A 255 26.93 16.62 14.52
CA ALA A 255 26.35 17.88 14.07
C ALA A 255 25.96 17.87 12.59
N ALA A 256 26.75 17.21 11.73
CA ALA A 256 26.39 17.00 10.32
C ALA A 256 25.13 16.13 10.18
N GLN A 257 25.07 15.00 10.91
CA GLN A 257 23.88 14.11 10.97
C GLN A 257 22.62 14.80 11.55
N ALA A 258 22.80 15.86 12.33
CA ALA A 258 21.73 16.72 12.84
C ALA A 258 21.41 17.92 11.91
N CYS A 259 21.93 17.91 10.68
CA CYS A 259 21.78 18.96 9.67
C CYS A 259 22.22 20.36 10.13
N ASP A 260 23.23 20.45 11.00
CA ASP A 260 23.80 21.70 11.50
C ASP A 260 25.21 21.94 10.92
N PRO A 261 25.31 22.53 9.71
CA PRO A 261 26.59 22.72 9.03
C PRO A 261 27.50 23.74 9.74
N GLU A 262 26.93 24.70 10.48
CA GLU A 262 27.71 25.70 11.22
C GLU A 262 28.42 25.05 12.43
N LYS A 263 27.70 24.28 13.25
CA LYS A 263 28.32 23.52 14.34
C LYS A 263 29.26 22.45 13.82
N ALA A 264 28.91 21.75 12.73
CA ALA A 264 29.79 20.77 12.10
C ALA A 264 31.13 21.39 11.65
N SER A 265 31.08 22.56 11.01
CA SER A 265 32.24 23.35 10.57
C SER A 265 33.06 23.91 11.75
N MET A 266 32.39 24.41 12.80
CA MET A 266 33.03 24.87 14.03
C MET A 266 33.83 23.76 14.72
N TYR A 267 33.22 22.59 14.95
CA TYR A 267 33.90 21.44 15.55
C TYR A 267 35.03 20.92 14.66
N MET A 268 34.84 20.87 13.33
CA MET A 268 35.90 20.49 12.38
C MET A 268 37.11 21.45 12.47
N ARG A 269 36.88 22.76 12.56
CA ARG A 269 37.96 23.75 12.72
C ARG A 269 38.73 23.54 14.03
N SER A 270 38.02 23.40 15.15
CA SER A 270 38.63 23.17 16.46
C SER A 270 39.42 21.85 16.52
N ALA A 271 38.91 20.78 15.88
CA ALA A 271 39.62 19.53 15.73
C ALA A 271 40.94 19.69 14.95
N MET A 272 40.94 20.47 13.87
CA MET A 272 42.15 20.74 13.07
C MET A 272 43.19 21.54 13.84
N GLU A 273 42.78 22.59 14.57
CA GLU A 273 43.66 23.37 15.46
C GLU A 273 44.31 22.46 16.53
N HIS A 274 43.51 21.59 17.15
CA HIS A 274 43.99 20.64 18.15
C HIS A 274 44.91 19.54 17.57
N LEU A 275 44.67 19.05 16.34
CA LEU A 275 45.58 18.12 15.65
C LEU A 275 46.90 18.79 15.24
N GLN A 276 46.85 19.99 14.67
CA GLN A 276 48.04 20.74 14.28
C GLN A 276 48.92 21.06 15.50
N ALA A 277 48.30 21.50 16.61
CA ALA A 277 49.01 21.73 17.86
C ALA A 277 49.57 20.43 18.49
N ALA A 278 48.87 19.30 18.38
CA ALA A 278 49.39 18.00 18.82
C ALA A 278 50.59 17.54 17.98
N TYR A 279 50.54 17.73 16.66
CA TYR A 279 51.61 17.39 15.72
C TYR A 279 52.85 18.26 15.92
N ALA A 280 52.68 19.57 16.12
CA ALA A 280 53.79 20.49 16.42
C ALA A 280 54.53 20.15 17.73
N LEU A 281 53.85 19.53 18.70
CA LEU A 281 54.43 19.08 19.96
C LEU A 281 55.13 17.71 19.85
N GLN A 282 54.57 16.78 19.07
CA GLN A 282 55.11 15.42 18.90
C GLN A 282 54.91 14.91 17.46
N PRO A 283 55.78 15.30 16.51
CA PRO A 283 55.62 14.97 15.08
C PRO A 283 55.62 13.47 14.76
N GLU A 284 56.29 12.66 15.59
CA GLU A 284 56.42 11.21 15.41
C GLU A 284 55.37 10.39 16.18
N ASN A 285 54.43 11.02 16.89
CA ASN A 285 53.40 10.31 17.64
C ASN A 285 52.40 9.61 16.68
N ALA A 286 52.50 8.27 16.60
CA ALA A 286 51.70 7.46 15.69
C ALA A 286 50.19 7.73 15.78
N ALA A 287 49.63 7.96 16.97
CA ALA A 287 48.20 8.19 17.13
C ALA A 287 47.75 9.56 16.57
N VAL A 288 48.63 10.58 16.62
CA VAL A 288 48.39 11.88 15.97
C VAL A 288 48.52 11.75 14.45
N LEU A 289 49.56 11.06 13.98
CA LEU A 289 49.80 10.79 12.56
C LEU A 289 48.62 10.03 11.91
N LEU A 290 47.99 9.09 12.62
CA LEU A 290 46.83 8.34 12.13
C LEU A 290 45.56 9.18 12.06
N ARG A 291 45.31 10.07 13.02
CA ARG A 291 44.15 10.98 12.95
C ARG A 291 44.33 12.05 11.86
N LEU A 292 45.56 12.47 11.59
CA LEU A 292 45.88 13.27 10.40
C LEU A 292 45.69 12.47 9.10
N ALA A 293 46.15 11.22 9.02
CA ALA A 293 45.99 10.37 7.84
C ALA A 293 44.51 10.10 7.52
N ASP A 294 43.69 9.80 8.53
CA ASP A 294 42.22 9.69 8.42
C ASP A 294 41.63 10.97 7.81
N ARG A 295 42.02 12.15 8.32
CA ARG A 295 41.55 13.43 7.78
C ARG A 295 42.02 13.70 6.34
N MET A 296 43.25 13.32 5.97
CA MET A 296 43.73 13.44 4.60
C MET A 296 42.97 12.52 3.63
N CYS A 297 42.62 11.30 4.06
CA CYS A 297 41.69 10.44 3.32
C CYS A 297 40.31 11.10 3.12
N TRP A 298 39.79 11.82 4.11
CA TRP A 298 38.55 12.61 3.97
C TRP A 298 38.69 13.88 3.11
N LEU A 299 39.91 14.30 2.77
CA LEU A 299 40.19 15.43 1.87
C LEU A 299 40.60 14.98 0.46
N GLY A 300 40.69 13.67 0.21
CA GLY A 300 41.14 13.10 -1.06
C GLY A 300 42.66 13.13 -1.29
N ASP A 301 43.48 13.61 -0.34
CA ASP A 301 44.95 13.56 -0.46
C ASP A 301 45.48 12.18 -0.02
N TRP A 302 45.33 11.23 -0.94
CA TRP A 302 45.72 9.84 -0.75
C TRP A 302 47.22 9.64 -0.53
N ASP A 303 48.08 10.50 -1.07
CA ASP A 303 49.53 10.35 -0.93
C ASP A 303 50.10 11.08 0.29
N ALA A 304 49.49 12.15 0.80
CA ALA A 304 49.76 12.63 2.14
C ALA A 304 49.27 11.64 3.19
N ALA A 305 48.05 11.10 3.05
CA ALA A 305 47.50 10.07 3.93
C ALA A 305 48.43 8.84 4.00
N ARG A 306 48.91 8.35 2.84
CA ARG A 306 49.88 7.25 2.77
C ARG A 306 51.19 7.56 3.48
N LYS A 307 51.82 8.71 3.20
CA LYS A 307 53.09 9.13 3.86
C LYS A 307 52.94 9.23 5.39
N LEU A 308 51.79 9.70 5.87
CA LEU A 308 51.49 9.77 7.30
C LEU A 308 51.29 8.37 7.92
N GLY A 309 50.57 7.47 7.22
CA GLY A 309 50.43 6.07 7.63
C GLY A 309 51.76 5.29 7.66
N GLU A 310 52.63 5.51 6.66
CA GLU A 310 53.98 4.93 6.59
C GLU A 310 54.92 5.45 7.69
N ARG A 311 54.71 6.67 8.20
CA ARG A 311 55.39 7.18 9.40
C ARG A 311 54.79 6.57 10.67
N ALA A 312 53.47 6.60 10.80
CA ALA A 312 52.78 6.04 11.97
C ALA A 312 53.10 4.56 12.19
N LEU A 313 53.18 3.75 11.12
CA LEU A 313 53.54 2.33 11.22
C LEU A 313 54.97 2.12 11.78
N ARG A 314 55.91 3.01 11.44
CA ARG A 314 57.29 2.97 11.97
C ARG A 314 57.39 3.39 13.44
N THR A 315 56.43 4.17 13.95
CA THR A 315 56.43 4.70 15.33
C THR A 315 55.30 4.11 16.21
N ALA A 316 54.64 3.05 15.75
CA ALA A 316 53.51 2.45 16.46
C ALA A 316 53.96 1.40 17.51
N ASP A 317 54.02 1.83 18.77
CA ASP A 317 54.37 1.00 19.94
C ASP A 317 53.40 -0.18 20.22
N THR A 318 52.19 -0.16 19.64
CA THR A 318 51.12 -1.09 19.99
C THR A 318 50.48 -1.72 18.76
N MET A 319 50.11 -3.00 18.88
CA MET A 319 49.43 -3.78 17.85
C MET A 319 48.13 -3.12 17.37
N ALA A 320 47.40 -2.42 18.25
CA ALA A 320 46.19 -1.68 17.88
C ALA A 320 46.49 -0.50 16.94
N LEU A 321 47.57 0.27 17.21
CA LEU A 321 48.01 1.35 16.32
C LEU A 321 48.60 0.81 15.02
N GLN A 322 49.25 -0.36 15.02
CA GLN A 322 49.75 -1.02 13.81
C GLN A 322 48.59 -1.53 12.93
N ALA A 323 47.54 -2.11 13.52
CA ALA A 323 46.33 -2.51 12.79
C ALA A 323 45.59 -1.31 12.19
N GLU A 324 45.43 -0.22 12.96
CA GLU A 324 44.85 1.04 12.48
C GLU A 324 45.73 1.66 11.37
N ALA A 325 47.06 1.63 11.49
CA ALA A 325 47.96 2.11 10.45
C ALA A 325 47.81 1.33 9.14
N HIS A 326 47.74 0.00 9.21
CA HIS A 326 47.44 -0.83 8.04
C HIS A 326 46.03 -0.58 7.48
N TYR A 327 45.03 -0.27 8.30
CA TYR A 327 43.69 0.12 7.83
C TYR A 327 43.68 1.47 7.11
N GLN A 328 44.31 2.51 7.67
CA GLN A 328 44.39 3.84 7.06
C GLN A 328 45.26 3.83 5.79
N LEU A 329 46.34 3.02 5.75
CA LEU A 329 47.07 2.72 4.52
C LEU A 329 46.18 2.01 3.49
N GLY A 330 45.37 1.04 3.90
CA GLY A 330 44.37 0.40 3.05
C GLY A 330 43.40 1.39 2.41
N ARG A 331 42.91 2.38 3.18
CA ARG A 331 42.07 3.47 2.65
C ARG A 331 42.83 4.36 1.66
N ALA A 332 44.05 4.77 1.99
CA ALA A 332 44.89 5.61 1.13
C ALA A 332 45.31 4.91 -0.18
N HIS A 333 45.46 3.58 -0.15
CA HIS A 333 45.65 2.78 -1.36
C HIS A 333 44.35 2.59 -2.14
N HIS A 334 43.22 2.34 -1.47
CA HIS A 334 41.90 2.17 -2.10
C HIS A 334 41.46 3.44 -2.84
N GLY A 335 41.41 4.59 -2.16
CA GLY A 335 41.03 5.87 -2.78
C GLY A 335 42.02 6.32 -3.87
N GLY A 336 43.30 5.97 -3.72
CA GLY A 336 44.33 6.16 -4.74
C GLY A 336 44.38 5.11 -5.85
N GLY A 337 43.35 4.27 -6.03
CA GLY A 337 43.24 3.28 -7.12
C GLY A 337 44.23 2.10 -7.06
N ARG A 338 44.99 1.95 -5.98
CA ARG A 338 46.06 0.96 -5.80
C ARG A 338 45.52 -0.30 -5.10
N PHE A 339 44.55 -0.95 -5.74
CA PHE A 339 43.70 -2.00 -5.14
C PHE A 339 44.47 -3.19 -4.54
N ASP A 340 45.55 -3.64 -5.16
CA ASP A 340 46.34 -4.77 -4.62
C ASP A 340 47.05 -4.42 -3.32
N ALA A 341 47.67 -3.23 -3.24
CA ALA A 341 48.27 -2.70 -2.03
C ALA A 341 47.23 -2.41 -0.94
N ALA A 342 46.01 -2.02 -1.33
CA ALA A 342 44.89 -1.87 -0.41
C ALA A 342 44.46 -3.23 0.18
N HIS A 343 44.31 -4.26 -0.65
CA HIS A 343 44.02 -5.63 -0.23
C HIS A 343 45.07 -6.16 0.75
N GLU A 344 46.36 -6.04 0.44
CA GLU A 344 47.43 -6.41 1.37
C GLU A 344 47.38 -5.64 2.69
N SER A 345 47.03 -4.35 2.65
CA SER A 345 46.97 -3.51 3.84
C SER A 345 45.78 -3.88 4.73
N TYR A 346 44.61 -4.15 4.15
CA TYR A 346 43.46 -4.65 4.92
C TYR A 346 43.69 -6.06 5.47
N THR A 347 44.33 -6.97 4.73
CA THR A 347 44.65 -8.32 5.27
C THR A 347 45.70 -8.25 6.39
N ARG A 348 46.74 -7.41 6.28
CA ARG A 348 47.68 -7.15 7.39
C ARG A 348 47.00 -6.55 8.61
N SER A 349 46.07 -5.60 8.43
CA SER A 349 45.27 -5.04 9.52
C SER A 349 44.46 -6.12 10.25
N LEU A 350 43.79 -7.00 9.50
CA LEU A 350 42.98 -8.09 10.05
C LEU A 350 43.80 -9.23 10.66
N ALA A 351 45.02 -9.48 10.19
CA ALA A 351 45.93 -10.44 10.82
C ALA A 351 46.43 -9.98 12.20
N ILE A 352 46.46 -8.67 12.45
CA ILE A 352 46.81 -8.09 13.75
C ILE A 352 45.56 -7.90 14.62
N ASN A 353 44.41 -7.58 14.01
CA ASN A 353 43.12 -7.41 14.70
C ASN A 353 41.96 -7.97 13.87
N GLU A 354 41.65 -9.26 14.06
CA GLU A 354 40.57 -9.96 13.35
C GLU A 354 39.19 -9.31 13.52
N ARG A 355 39.00 -8.54 14.60
CA ARG A 355 37.73 -7.89 14.98
C ARG A 355 37.54 -6.50 14.36
N HIS A 356 38.44 -6.06 13.48
CA HIS A 356 38.37 -4.75 12.84
C HIS A 356 37.32 -4.72 11.72
N ALA A 357 36.05 -4.49 12.07
CA ALA A 357 34.92 -4.51 11.14
C ALA A 357 35.14 -3.64 9.87
N LEU A 358 35.58 -2.40 10.04
CA LEU A 358 35.86 -1.48 8.91
C LEU A 358 36.97 -1.99 7.96
N ALA A 359 38.01 -2.65 8.48
CA ALA A 359 39.04 -3.25 7.64
C ALA A 359 38.53 -4.49 6.89
N ARG A 360 37.59 -5.24 7.47
CA ARG A 360 36.90 -6.34 6.77
C ARG A 360 35.93 -5.84 5.71
N PHE A 361 35.21 -4.74 5.95
CA PHE A 361 34.39 -4.09 4.94
C PHE A 361 35.25 -3.60 3.76
N GLY A 362 36.36 -2.92 4.04
CA GLY A 362 37.34 -2.51 3.02
C GLY A 362 37.93 -3.70 2.25
N LEU A 363 38.24 -4.82 2.92
CA LEU A 363 38.67 -6.05 2.26
C LEU A 363 37.58 -6.65 1.36
N ALA A 364 36.32 -6.69 1.82
CA ALA A 364 35.19 -7.20 1.04
C ALA A 364 34.98 -6.41 -0.25
N GLN A 365 35.15 -5.08 -0.21
CA GLN A 365 35.18 -4.22 -1.41
C GLN A 365 36.33 -4.59 -2.36
N MET A 366 37.53 -4.92 -1.85
CA MET A 366 38.66 -5.34 -2.68
C MET A 366 38.47 -6.73 -3.29
N LEU A 367 37.77 -7.64 -2.61
CA LEU A 367 37.40 -8.95 -3.15
C LEU A 367 36.34 -8.81 -4.26
N LEU A 368 35.34 -7.93 -4.05
CA LEU A 368 34.34 -7.57 -5.06
C LEU A 368 34.96 -6.95 -6.32
N GLN A 369 35.92 -6.04 -6.18
CA GLN A 369 36.68 -5.46 -7.32
C GLN A 369 37.55 -6.49 -8.05
N ARG A 370 38.01 -7.54 -7.35
CA ARG A 370 38.71 -8.70 -7.94
C ARG A 370 37.77 -9.78 -8.48
N ALA A 371 36.45 -9.55 -8.45
CA ALA A 371 35.39 -10.50 -8.81
C ALA A 371 35.38 -11.81 -7.99
N ASP A 372 36.06 -11.87 -6.83
CA ASP A 372 35.86 -12.95 -5.85
C ASP A 372 34.57 -12.69 -5.06
N MET A 373 33.46 -13.04 -5.71
CA MET A 373 32.12 -12.97 -5.13
C MET A 373 32.00 -13.80 -3.84
N SER A 374 32.72 -14.93 -3.75
CA SER A 374 32.61 -15.85 -2.61
C SER A 374 33.33 -15.33 -1.35
N GLY A 375 34.54 -14.79 -1.52
CA GLY A 375 35.28 -14.12 -0.47
C GLY A 375 34.60 -12.82 -0.04
N ALA A 376 34.00 -12.08 -0.98
CA ALA A 376 33.20 -10.89 -0.68
C ALA A 376 31.97 -11.23 0.17
N GLU A 377 31.19 -12.26 -0.20
CA GLU A 377 30.01 -12.72 0.58
C GLU A 377 30.39 -13.03 2.03
N ALA A 378 31.38 -13.91 2.22
CA ALA A 378 31.85 -14.32 3.54
C ALA A 378 32.49 -13.17 4.34
N ALA A 379 33.04 -12.15 3.68
CA ALA A 379 33.59 -10.97 4.34
C ALA A 379 32.49 -10.00 4.80
N PHE A 380 31.45 -9.74 3.98
CA PHE A 380 30.31 -8.90 4.37
C PHE A 380 29.41 -9.58 5.41
N GLN A 381 29.14 -10.88 5.31
CA GLN A 381 28.41 -11.63 6.34
C GLN A 381 29.09 -11.50 7.71
N ARG A 382 30.42 -11.64 7.78
CA ARG A 382 31.21 -11.41 9.01
C ARG A 382 31.24 -9.96 9.52
N VAL A 383 30.78 -8.99 8.73
CA VAL A 383 30.50 -7.63 9.24
C VAL A 383 29.11 -7.60 9.88
N LEU A 384 28.09 -8.19 9.23
CA LEU A 384 26.72 -8.28 9.75
C LEU A 384 26.61 -9.13 11.03
N ASP A 385 27.37 -10.22 11.15
CA ASP A 385 27.49 -11.04 12.37
C ASP A 385 27.83 -10.18 13.61
N ARG A 386 28.52 -9.05 13.40
CA ARG A 386 28.93 -8.13 14.47
C ARG A 386 28.14 -6.82 14.49
N HIS A 387 27.62 -6.40 13.34
CA HIS A 387 26.88 -5.16 13.13
C HIS A 387 25.65 -5.43 12.23
N PRO A 388 24.57 -6.05 12.74
CA PRO A 388 23.45 -6.52 11.91
C PRO A 388 22.72 -5.41 11.14
N ARG A 389 22.86 -4.16 11.59
CA ARG A 389 22.23 -2.93 11.09
C ARG A 389 23.09 -2.12 10.10
N CYS A 390 24.19 -2.69 9.59
CA CYS A 390 25.05 -2.02 8.61
C CYS A 390 24.38 -2.02 7.22
N SER A 391 23.66 -0.94 6.90
CA SER A 391 22.93 -0.77 5.64
C SER A 391 23.85 -0.90 4.42
N GLU A 392 25.10 -0.44 4.52
CA GLU A 392 26.08 -0.52 3.43
C GLU A 392 26.51 -1.97 3.16
N ALA A 393 26.59 -2.81 4.21
CA ALA A 393 26.91 -4.24 4.06
C ALA A 393 25.69 -5.05 3.59
N LEU A 394 24.48 -4.67 4.01
CA LEU A 394 23.23 -5.23 3.46
C LEU A 394 23.09 -4.89 1.97
N ARG A 395 23.31 -3.62 1.57
CA ARG A 395 23.31 -3.19 0.16
C ARG A 395 24.37 -3.93 -0.66
N ALA A 396 25.58 -4.09 -0.14
CA ALA A 396 26.64 -4.83 -0.82
C ALA A 396 26.32 -6.32 -1.04
N LEU A 397 25.63 -6.98 -0.08
CA LEU A 397 25.14 -8.35 -0.27
C LEU A 397 23.95 -8.43 -1.24
N GLY A 398 23.04 -7.45 -1.21
CA GLY A 398 21.96 -7.33 -2.20
C GLY A 398 22.51 -7.25 -3.62
N TYR A 399 23.46 -6.34 -3.86
CA TYR A 399 24.19 -6.15 -5.12
C TYR A 399 24.87 -7.43 -5.61
N LEU A 400 25.50 -8.15 -4.69
CA LEU A 400 26.19 -9.42 -4.95
C LEU A 400 25.20 -10.51 -5.40
N HIS A 401 24.12 -10.72 -4.64
CA HIS A 401 23.11 -11.72 -4.95
C HIS A 401 22.17 -11.34 -6.12
N ALA A 402 22.13 -10.06 -6.51
CA ALA A 402 21.40 -9.60 -7.70
C ALA A 402 22.10 -10.03 -9.01
N ARG A 403 23.44 -10.14 -8.97
CA ARG A 403 24.28 -10.56 -10.11
C ARG A 403 24.52 -12.06 -10.17
N LEU A 404 24.55 -12.74 -9.03
CA LEU A 404 24.65 -14.19 -8.97
C LEU A 404 23.36 -14.86 -9.51
N PRO A 405 23.47 -15.96 -10.29
CA PRO A 405 22.31 -16.65 -10.83
C PRO A 405 21.46 -17.29 -9.72
N ASN A 406 20.14 -17.29 -9.92
CA ASN A 406 19.13 -17.87 -9.01
C ASN A 406 19.06 -17.26 -7.59
N THR A 407 19.86 -16.25 -7.23
CA THR A 407 19.83 -15.63 -5.88
C THR A 407 19.04 -14.32 -5.77
N LYS A 408 18.32 -13.89 -6.82
CA LYS A 408 17.55 -12.63 -6.84
C LYS A 408 16.56 -12.47 -5.67
N ALA A 409 15.96 -13.55 -5.18
CA ALA A 409 15.08 -13.50 -4.01
C ALA A 409 15.83 -13.10 -2.72
N LYS A 410 17.05 -13.60 -2.52
CA LYS A 410 17.93 -13.18 -1.41
C LYS A 410 18.37 -11.73 -1.56
N ALA A 411 18.63 -11.28 -2.80
CA ALA A 411 18.98 -9.89 -3.07
C ALA A 411 17.87 -8.92 -2.64
N LEU A 412 16.61 -9.28 -2.95
CA LEU A 412 15.43 -8.54 -2.47
C LEU A 412 15.33 -8.53 -0.94
N GLU A 413 15.55 -9.67 -0.26
CA GLU A 413 15.56 -9.71 1.23
C GLU A 413 16.61 -8.75 1.83
N TYR A 414 17.84 -8.76 1.30
CA TYR A 414 18.89 -7.85 1.76
C TYR A 414 18.57 -6.38 1.47
N TYR A 415 17.95 -6.05 0.33
CA TYR A 415 17.51 -4.69 0.04
C TYR A 415 16.32 -4.26 0.89
N GLU A 416 15.31 -5.12 1.14
CA GLU A 416 14.20 -4.82 2.05
C GLU A 416 14.70 -4.52 3.47
N ARG A 417 15.69 -5.28 3.95
CA ARG A 417 16.37 -5.03 5.22
C ARG A 417 17.19 -3.74 5.23
N ALA A 418 17.90 -3.42 4.15
CA ALA A 418 18.65 -2.17 4.02
C ALA A 418 17.73 -0.94 4.02
N MET A 419 16.61 -1.00 3.29
CA MET A 419 15.59 0.07 3.25
C MET A 419 14.90 0.26 4.60
N ALA A 420 14.66 -0.83 5.36
CA ALA A 420 14.08 -0.74 6.71
C ALA A 420 15.00 0.01 7.69
N GLU A 421 16.28 -0.38 7.76
CA GLU A 421 17.26 0.31 8.64
C GLU A 421 17.49 1.78 8.22
N LEU A 422 17.37 2.11 6.92
CA LEU A 422 17.47 3.50 6.45
C LEU A 422 16.32 4.38 6.99
N ASN A 423 15.08 3.87 6.95
CA ASN A 423 13.89 4.57 7.45
C ASN A 423 13.95 4.81 8.98
N ASP A 424 14.53 3.87 9.74
CA ASP A 424 14.64 3.95 11.20
C ASP A 424 15.79 4.86 11.68
N SER A 425 16.74 5.25 10.81
CA SER A 425 18.02 5.85 11.24
C SER A 425 18.37 7.23 10.67
N VAL A 426 17.71 7.71 9.61
CA VAL A 426 18.09 8.97 8.94
C VAL A 426 16.88 9.92 8.72
N PRO A 427 16.92 11.17 9.23
CA PRO A 427 15.93 12.19 8.88
C PRO A 427 16.21 12.79 7.48
N ALA A 428 15.82 12.05 6.44
CA ALA A 428 15.56 12.47 5.04
C ALA A 428 16.65 13.20 4.20
N ALA A 429 17.53 14.02 4.76
CA ALA A 429 18.40 14.94 4.01
C ALA A 429 19.62 14.26 3.36
N ASP A 430 20.32 13.40 4.10
CA ASP A 430 21.52 12.68 3.63
C ASP A 430 21.19 11.27 3.07
N ALA A 431 19.96 11.06 2.59
CA ALA A 431 19.50 9.78 2.05
C ALA A 431 20.01 9.53 0.61
N THR A 432 21.33 9.49 0.44
CA THR A 432 22.05 9.32 -0.85
C THR A 432 21.84 7.95 -1.53
N ASP A 433 21.09 7.05 -0.91
CA ASP A 433 20.83 5.69 -1.39
C ASP A 433 19.63 5.63 -2.37
N ALA A 434 19.47 6.64 -3.24
CA ALA A 434 18.58 6.53 -4.39
C ALA A 434 18.92 5.29 -5.24
N ASP A 435 20.22 4.99 -5.40
CA ASP A 435 20.74 3.76 -6.02
C ASP A 435 20.16 2.48 -5.40
N LEU A 436 19.99 2.41 -4.06
CA LEU A 436 19.41 1.24 -3.39
C LEU A 436 17.96 1.00 -3.86
N PHE A 437 17.17 2.06 -3.96
CA PHE A 437 15.80 2.00 -4.43
C PHE A 437 15.73 1.67 -5.93
N LEU A 438 16.66 2.17 -6.76
CA LEU A 438 16.77 1.80 -8.18
C LEU A 438 17.16 0.32 -8.37
N GLU A 439 18.18 -0.17 -7.65
CA GLU A 439 18.62 -1.57 -7.72
C GLU A 439 17.57 -2.55 -7.18
N ALA A 440 16.80 -2.15 -6.17
CA ALA A 440 15.63 -2.92 -5.70
C ALA A 440 14.48 -2.88 -6.71
N ALA A 441 14.15 -1.72 -7.31
CA ALA A 441 13.09 -1.58 -8.30
C ALA A 441 13.33 -2.45 -9.54
N LEU A 442 14.57 -2.52 -10.04
CA LEU A 442 14.98 -3.38 -11.14
C LEU A 442 14.83 -4.89 -10.86
N LEU A 443 14.85 -5.30 -9.58
CA LEU A 443 14.50 -6.68 -9.18
C LEU A 443 12.98 -6.86 -8.99
N TYR A 444 12.28 -5.80 -8.58
CA TYR A 444 10.81 -5.82 -8.47
C TYR A 444 10.09 -5.83 -9.82
N GLU A 445 10.65 -5.28 -10.91
CA GLU A 445 10.05 -5.33 -12.25
C GLU A 445 9.66 -6.77 -12.67
N ALA A 446 10.44 -7.76 -12.26
CA ALA A 446 10.22 -9.18 -12.57
C ALA A 446 9.33 -9.93 -11.56
N THR A 447 8.82 -9.27 -10.51
CA THR A 447 8.07 -9.93 -9.41
C THR A 447 6.83 -9.17 -8.93
N SER A 448 6.84 -7.84 -8.94
CA SER A 448 5.69 -7.00 -8.59
C SER A 448 5.86 -5.57 -9.12
N ALA A 449 5.12 -5.24 -10.18
CA ALA A 449 5.08 -3.89 -10.74
C ALA A 449 4.70 -2.81 -9.70
N ARG A 450 3.84 -3.15 -8.73
CA ARG A 450 3.45 -2.25 -7.62
C ARG A 450 4.60 -1.97 -6.66
N LYS A 451 5.44 -2.96 -6.32
CA LYS A 451 6.67 -2.72 -5.53
C LYS A 451 7.69 -1.90 -6.33
N ALA A 452 7.86 -2.21 -7.62
CA ALA A 452 8.77 -1.49 -8.51
C ALA A 452 8.40 0.00 -8.64
N CYS A 453 7.12 0.30 -8.92
CA CYS A 453 6.65 1.69 -9.05
C CYS A 453 6.85 2.49 -7.76
N ARG A 454 6.57 1.89 -6.58
CA ARG A 454 6.83 2.53 -5.28
C ARG A 454 8.31 2.82 -5.05
N ALA A 455 9.20 1.87 -5.34
CA ALA A 455 10.64 2.03 -5.18
C ALA A 455 11.23 3.06 -6.18
N TYR A 456 10.76 3.09 -7.43
CA TYR A 456 11.14 4.14 -8.37
C TYR A 456 10.61 5.53 -7.95
N ARG A 457 9.41 5.62 -7.38
CA ARG A 457 8.84 6.87 -6.83
C ARG A 457 9.61 7.38 -5.61
N THR A 458 10.15 6.51 -4.74
CA THR A 458 11.03 6.95 -3.64
C THR A 458 12.40 7.36 -4.16
N ALA A 459 13.00 6.62 -5.11
CA ALA A 459 14.24 7.02 -5.77
C ALA A 459 14.12 8.40 -6.45
N ALA A 460 13.03 8.65 -7.16
CA ALA A 460 12.76 9.93 -7.82
C ALA A 460 12.68 11.09 -6.81
N LYS A 461 11.97 10.93 -5.69
CA LYS A 461 11.87 11.95 -4.63
C LYS A 461 13.21 12.27 -3.97
N LEU A 462 14.10 11.27 -3.83
CA LEU A 462 15.45 11.49 -3.31
C LEU A 462 16.33 12.26 -4.31
N LEU A 463 16.20 11.96 -5.61
CA LEU A 463 16.92 12.67 -6.67
C LEU A 463 16.41 14.12 -6.87
N GLU A 464 15.10 14.37 -6.73
CA GLU A 464 14.49 15.71 -6.77
C GLU A 464 15.03 16.65 -5.66
N GLY A 465 15.57 16.11 -4.56
CA GLY A 465 16.23 16.87 -3.51
C GLY A 465 17.71 17.22 -3.78
N SER A 466 18.24 16.87 -4.95
CA SER A 466 19.67 16.99 -5.29
C SER A 466 19.92 17.82 -6.56
N GLU A 467 21.16 18.24 -6.79
CA GLU A 467 21.55 19.00 -8.00
C GLU A 467 21.55 18.16 -9.29
N THR A 468 21.17 16.87 -9.26
CA THR A 468 21.12 16.04 -10.48
C THR A 468 19.91 16.40 -11.35
N PRO A 469 20.07 16.58 -12.67
CA PRO A 469 18.93 16.79 -13.56
C PRO A 469 18.00 15.56 -13.57
N PRO A 470 16.69 15.75 -13.78
CA PRO A 470 15.73 14.65 -13.77
C PRO A 470 16.07 13.62 -14.86
N ILE A 471 15.94 12.32 -14.52
CA ILE A 471 16.29 11.22 -15.42
C ILE A 471 15.04 10.80 -16.19
N ALA A 472 14.97 11.09 -17.49
CA ALA A 472 13.83 10.76 -18.35
C ALA A 472 13.47 9.26 -18.34
N GLU A 473 14.50 8.40 -18.25
CA GLU A 473 14.36 6.94 -18.23
C GLU A 473 13.64 6.45 -16.96
N LEU A 474 13.91 7.08 -15.80
CA LEU A 474 13.25 6.79 -14.53
C LEU A 474 11.75 7.18 -14.59
N TRP A 475 11.45 8.40 -15.03
CA TRP A 475 10.08 8.88 -15.14
C TRP A 475 9.25 8.11 -16.18
N ASN A 476 9.86 7.72 -17.31
CA ASN A 476 9.26 6.82 -18.28
C ASN A 476 8.90 5.45 -17.65
N ASN A 477 9.81 4.87 -16.86
CA ASN A 477 9.57 3.58 -16.20
C ASN A 477 8.49 3.70 -15.12
N ILE A 478 8.42 4.81 -14.38
CA ILE A 478 7.33 5.11 -13.43
C ILE A 478 5.98 5.17 -14.16
N GLY A 479 5.88 5.95 -15.25
CA GLY A 479 4.64 6.06 -16.02
C GLY A 479 4.19 4.73 -16.62
N ALA A 480 5.12 3.94 -17.18
CA ALA A 480 4.84 2.62 -17.73
C ALA A 480 4.40 1.60 -16.65
N LEU A 481 4.97 1.64 -15.45
CA LEU A 481 4.57 0.77 -14.35
C LEU A 481 3.23 1.22 -13.73
N ALA A 482 2.98 2.52 -13.60
CA ALA A 482 1.69 3.07 -13.16
C ALA A 482 0.54 2.67 -14.11
N LEU A 483 0.80 2.72 -15.42
CA LEU A 483 -0.11 2.26 -16.47
C LEU A 483 -0.50 0.78 -16.28
N VAL A 484 0.48 -0.09 -15.99
CA VAL A 484 0.29 -1.52 -15.72
C VAL A 484 -0.37 -1.79 -14.36
N CYS A 485 -0.11 -0.97 -13.35
CA CYS A 485 -0.65 -1.15 -12.00
C CYS A 485 -2.14 -0.77 -11.86
N GLY A 486 -2.71 -0.10 -12.86
CA GLY A 486 -4.07 0.44 -12.83
C GLY A 486 -4.20 1.74 -12.04
N GLU A 487 -3.12 2.51 -11.89
CA GLU A 487 -3.11 3.79 -11.15
C GLU A 487 -3.83 4.91 -11.93
N GLU A 488 -4.14 6.03 -11.27
CA GLU A 488 -4.93 7.13 -11.84
C GLU A 488 -4.27 7.77 -13.08
N ASP A 489 -5.09 8.09 -14.09
CA ASP A 489 -4.61 8.64 -15.37
C ASP A 489 -3.81 9.95 -15.19
N ARG A 490 -4.13 10.74 -14.16
CA ARG A 490 -3.41 11.97 -13.79
C ARG A 490 -2.00 11.71 -13.24
N GLU A 491 -1.81 10.64 -12.46
CA GLU A 491 -0.46 10.26 -12.00
C GLU A 491 0.40 9.73 -13.15
N ILE A 492 -0.22 8.99 -14.08
CA ILE A 492 0.43 8.44 -15.28
C ILE A 492 0.87 9.57 -16.21
N GLN A 493 -0.03 10.51 -16.52
CA GLN A 493 0.26 11.71 -17.31
C GLN A 493 1.37 12.55 -16.65
N GLY A 494 1.29 12.81 -15.34
CA GLY A 494 2.30 13.58 -14.61
C GLY A 494 3.69 12.95 -14.63
N ALA A 495 3.78 11.60 -14.57
CA ALA A 495 5.04 10.89 -14.72
C ALA A 495 5.61 11.02 -16.15
N PHE A 496 4.79 10.88 -17.18
CA PHE A 496 5.25 11.05 -18.57
C PHE A 496 5.59 12.50 -18.94
N ALA A 497 4.92 13.49 -18.33
CA ALA A 497 5.26 14.91 -18.49
C ALA A 497 6.68 15.20 -17.96
N LYS A 498 7.00 14.74 -16.74
CA LYS A 498 8.37 14.82 -16.19
C LYS A 498 9.38 14.05 -17.03
N ALA A 499 8.99 12.95 -17.66
CA ALA A 499 9.86 12.22 -18.60
C ALA A 499 10.14 13.02 -19.89
N ALA A 500 9.17 13.82 -20.35
CA ALA A 500 9.32 14.70 -21.52
C ALA A 500 10.26 15.88 -21.23
N GLU A 501 10.02 16.59 -20.13
CA GLU A 501 10.84 17.71 -19.64
C GLU A 501 12.31 17.30 -19.43
N ALA A 502 12.53 16.06 -19.02
CA ALA A 502 13.85 15.48 -18.78
C ALA A 502 14.62 15.05 -20.05
N LEU A 503 14.05 15.15 -21.26
CA LEU A 503 14.77 14.81 -22.49
C LEU A 503 15.72 15.94 -22.93
N ASP A 504 17.04 15.71 -22.85
CA ASP A 504 18.05 16.68 -23.32
C ASP A 504 17.77 17.12 -24.77
N THR A 505 17.84 18.44 -24.98
CA THR A 505 17.79 19.13 -26.27
C THR A 505 18.87 18.64 -27.23
N LYS A 506 20.01 18.15 -26.71
CA LYS A 506 21.08 17.53 -27.51
C LYS A 506 20.62 16.18 -28.04
N GLN A 507 20.36 16.13 -29.35
CA GLN A 507 19.96 14.91 -30.05
C GLN A 507 21.14 13.92 -30.14
N THR A 508 21.24 13.04 -29.14
CA THR A 508 22.14 11.88 -29.15
C THR A 508 21.35 10.62 -29.48
N THR A 509 22.03 9.56 -29.92
CA THR A 509 21.36 8.27 -30.22
C THR A 509 20.61 7.72 -29.01
N ARG A 510 21.13 7.92 -27.78
CA ARG A 510 20.44 7.53 -26.54
C ARG A 510 19.18 8.37 -26.29
N THR A 511 19.22 9.71 -26.47
CA THR A 511 18.00 10.53 -26.32
C THR A 511 16.95 10.23 -27.40
N GLN A 512 17.37 9.83 -28.61
CA GLN A 512 16.45 9.34 -29.64
C GLN A 512 15.79 8.00 -29.24
N GLN A 513 16.55 7.02 -28.74
CA GLN A 513 16.01 5.74 -28.23
C GLN A 513 15.04 5.94 -27.05
N THR A 514 15.41 6.77 -26.07
CA THR A 514 14.55 7.10 -24.92
C THR A 514 13.29 7.82 -25.37
N ARG A 515 13.38 8.78 -26.32
CA ARG A 515 12.22 9.46 -26.92
C ARG A 515 11.31 8.48 -27.66
N THR A 516 11.83 7.54 -28.44
CA THR A 516 11.03 6.49 -29.12
C THR A 516 10.26 5.61 -28.11
N THR A 517 10.92 5.18 -27.04
CA THR A 517 10.30 4.37 -25.97
C THR A 517 9.23 5.17 -25.23
N LEU A 518 9.50 6.43 -24.91
CA LEU A 518 8.55 7.32 -24.25
C LEU A 518 7.32 7.60 -25.12
N MET A 519 7.50 7.91 -26.41
CA MET A 519 6.39 8.08 -27.36
C MET A 519 5.51 6.82 -27.46
N TYR A 520 6.11 5.63 -27.43
CA TYR A 520 5.36 4.36 -27.41
C TYR A 520 4.58 4.17 -26.10
N ASN A 521 5.18 4.48 -24.95
CA ASN A 521 4.52 4.32 -23.65
C ASN A 521 3.41 5.36 -23.43
N VAL A 522 3.54 6.58 -23.97
CA VAL A 522 2.47 7.59 -23.97
C VAL A 522 1.37 7.23 -24.98
N ALA A 523 1.72 6.64 -26.12
CA ALA A 523 0.73 6.09 -27.05
C ALA A 523 -0.10 4.95 -26.41
N LEU A 524 0.54 4.08 -25.61
CA LEU A 524 -0.18 3.06 -24.80
C LEU A 524 -1.10 3.69 -23.75
N PHE A 525 -0.71 4.82 -23.14
CA PHE A 525 -1.56 5.56 -22.22
C PHE A 525 -2.78 6.15 -22.95
N TYR A 526 -2.59 6.79 -24.10
CA TYR A 526 -3.68 7.27 -24.94
C TYR A 526 -4.58 6.13 -25.45
N GLU A 527 -4.02 4.96 -25.77
CA GLU A 527 -4.77 3.73 -26.12
C GLU A 527 -5.68 3.26 -24.97
N ARG A 528 -5.17 3.25 -23.72
CA ARG A 528 -6.00 2.98 -22.51
C ARG A 528 -7.06 4.07 -22.28
N CYS A 529 -6.76 5.33 -22.54
CA CYS A 529 -7.69 6.45 -22.34
C CYS A 529 -8.75 6.58 -23.44
N GLY A 530 -8.74 5.72 -24.48
CA GLY A 530 -9.64 5.77 -25.63
C GLY A 530 -9.25 6.82 -26.70
N LEU A 531 -8.11 7.50 -26.53
CA LEU A 531 -7.63 8.60 -27.37
C LEU A 531 -6.89 8.07 -28.62
N LEU A 532 -7.52 7.16 -29.36
CA LEU A 532 -6.86 6.34 -30.39
C LEU A 532 -6.21 7.15 -31.53
N ARG A 533 -6.77 8.31 -31.89
CA ARG A 533 -6.18 9.23 -32.88
C ARG A 533 -4.82 9.78 -32.41
N LEU A 534 -4.68 10.14 -31.14
CA LEU A 534 -3.42 10.62 -30.55
C LEU A 534 -2.42 9.47 -30.34
N ALA A 535 -2.90 8.27 -30.01
CA ALA A 535 -2.05 7.07 -30.01
C ALA A 535 -1.49 6.79 -31.42
N GLN A 536 -2.30 6.94 -32.47
CA GLN A 536 -1.88 6.76 -33.87
C GLN A 536 -0.79 7.75 -34.31
N SER A 537 -0.91 9.05 -33.96
CA SER A 537 0.11 10.05 -34.30
C SER A 537 1.43 9.81 -33.54
N LEU A 538 1.37 9.39 -32.27
CA LEU A 538 2.56 9.03 -31.51
C LEU A 538 3.23 7.73 -31.98
N TYR A 539 2.48 6.67 -32.30
CA TYR A 539 3.05 5.43 -32.84
C TYR A 539 3.67 5.63 -34.24
N THR A 540 3.05 6.43 -35.11
CA THR A 540 3.66 6.80 -36.40
C THR A 540 4.88 7.71 -36.21
N GLY A 541 4.88 8.61 -35.22
CA GLY A 541 6.06 9.34 -34.78
C GLY A 541 7.20 8.43 -34.30
N ALA A 542 6.90 7.44 -33.46
CA ALA A 542 7.87 6.45 -32.99
C ALA A 542 8.46 5.61 -34.16
N LEU A 543 7.64 5.28 -35.18
CA LEU A 543 8.11 4.60 -36.40
C LEU A 543 8.92 5.50 -37.33
N ARG A 544 8.67 6.83 -37.36
CA ARG A 544 9.54 7.80 -38.06
C ARG A 544 10.95 7.82 -37.44
N LEU A 545 11.06 7.68 -36.12
CA LEU A 545 12.35 7.59 -35.41
C LEU A 545 13.01 6.20 -35.52
N ALA A 546 12.22 5.12 -35.43
CA ALA A 546 12.71 3.74 -35.44
C ALA A 546 11.93 2.84 -36.42
N PRO A 547 12.24 2.87 -37.73
CA PRO A 547 11.50 2.11 -38.75
C PRO A 547 11.52 0.58 -38.58
N SER A 548 12.44 0.02 -37.79
CA SER A 548 12.50 -1.41 -37.46
C SER A 548 11.60 -1.82 -36.28
N TYR A 549 10.93 -0.87 -35.63
CA TYR A 549 10.24 -1.12 -34.36
C TYR A 549 8.91 -1.88 -34.57
N VAL A 550 8.96 -3.19 -34.34
CA VAL A 550 7.88 -4.14 -34.64
C VAL A 550 6.61 -3.83 -33.84
N ASP A 551 6.74 -3.61 -32.53
CA ASP A 551 5.58 -3.54 -31.63
C ASP A 551 4.71 -2.29 -31.85
N ALA A 552 5.30 -1.16 -32.28
CA ALA A 552 4.54 0.01 -32.71
C ALA A 552 3.67 -0.25 -33.96
N ARG A 553 4.14 -1.08 -34.92
CA ARG A 553 3.29 -1.50 -36.06
C ARG A 553 2.12 -2.36 -35.62
N LEU A 554 2.35 -3.27 -34.66
CA LEU A 554 1.29 -4.15 -34.16
C LEU A 554 0.20 -3.37 -33.41
N ARG A 555 0.57 -2.28 -32.73
CA ARG A 555 -0.39 -1.33 -32.14
C ARG A 555 -1.17 -0.54 -33.20
N LEU A 556 -0.50 -0.02 -34.22
CA LEU A 556 -1.20 0.62 -35.35
C LEU A 556 -2.16 -0.34 -36.06
N ALA A 557 -1.80 -1.62 -36.21
CA ALA A 557 -2.69 -2.65 -36.75
C ALA A 557 -3.90 -2.93 -35.83
N HIS A 558 -3.76 -2.79 -34.51
CA HIS A 558 -4.88 -2.87 -33.58
C HIS A 558 -5.79 -1.64 -33.68
N ILE A 559 -5.23 -0.44 -33.72
CA ILE A 559 -5.97 0.83 -33.81
C ILE A 559 -6.74 0.92 -35.15
N ALA A 560 -6.14 0.49 -36.26
CA ALA A 560 -6.83 0.43 -37.56
C ALA A 560 -8.07 -0.48 -37.52
N LEU A 561 -7.99 -1.61 -36.80
CA LEU A 561 -9.11 -2.52 -36.61
C LEU A 561 -10.22 -1.91 -35.73
N GLN A 562 -9.88 -1.12 -34.70
CA GLN A 562 -10.87 -0.45 -33.83
C GLN A 562 -11.52 0.78 -34.49
N LEU A 563 -10.74 1.67 -35.09
CA LEU A 563 -11.23 2.94 -35.64
C LEU A 563 -11.98 2.77 -36.97
N ARG A 564 -11.48 1.90 -37.86
CA ARG A 564 -11.97 1.79 -39.24
C ARG A 564 -12.62 0.44 -39.57
N SER A 565 -12.47 -0.56 -38.71
CA SER A 565 -12.72 -1.98 -39.05
C SER A 565 -11.90 -2.48 -40.26
N ASP A 566 -10.85 -1.74 -40.67
CA ASP A 566 -10.06 -2.08 -41.86
C ASP A 566 -9.03 -3.17 -41.54
N ALA A 567 -9.49 -4.41 -41.68
CA ALA A 567 -8.65 -5.58 -41.54
C ALA A 567 -7.62 -5.74 -42.68
N THR A 568 -7.67 -4.95 -43.76
CA THR A 568 -6.66 -4.96 -44.84
C THR A 568 -5.50 -4.04 -44.53
N GLU A 569 -5.75 -2.82 -44.04
CA GLU A 569 -4.71 -1.93 -43.49
C GLU A 569 -3.98 -2.62 -42.33
N ALA A 570 -4.73 -3.25 -41.41
CA ALA A 570 -4.17 -4.00 -40.29
C ALA A 570 -3.29 -5.19 -40.73
N LEU A 571 -3.71 -5.97 -41.75
CA LEU A 571 -2.90 -7.08 -42.27
C LEU A 571 -1.66 -6.61 -43.03
N ALA A 572 -1.69 -5.46 -43.69
CA ALA A 572 -0.51 -4.87 -44.32
C ALA A 572 0.54 -4.48 -43.26
N LEU A 573 0.11 -3.80 -42.18
CA LEU A 573 0.98 -3.43 -41.05
C LEU A 573 1.58 -4.65 -40.34
N VAL A 574 0.79 -5.72 -40.14
CA VAL A 574 1.29 -7.00 -39.58
C VAL A 574 2.22 -7.73 -40.56
N SER A 575 2.03 -7.61 -41.87
CA SER A 575 2.94 -8.18 -42.87
C SER A 575 4.31 -7.49 -42.83
N GLN A 576 4.35 -6.15 -42.79
CA GLN A 576 5.59 -5.39 -42.58
C GLN A 576 6.27 -5.71 -41.23
N ALA A 577 5.49 -5.99 -40.19
CA ALA A 577 6.01 -6.42 -38.90
C ALA A 577 6.70 -7.80 -38.99
N LEU A 578 6.16 -8.72 -39.80
CA LEU A 578 6.76 -10.04 -40.08
C LEU A 578 7.92 -9.99 -41.09
N GLU A 579 7.99 -8.98 -41.95
CA GLU A 579 9.17 -8.70 -42.79
C GLU A 579 10.35 -8.20 -41.95
N ALA A 580 10.07 -7.44 -40.87
CA ALA A 580 11.08 -6.97 -39.92
C ALA A 580 11.53 -8.07 -38.93
N ASP A 581 10.59 -8.88 -38.40
CA ASP A 581 10.90 -10.08 -37.60
C ASP A 581 9.88 -11.20 -37.87
N ALA A 582 10.25 -12.13 -38.74
CA ALA A 582 9.44 -13.29 -39.12
C ALA A 582 9.17 -14.27 -37.96
N ARG A 583 9.93 -14.20 -36.86
CA ARG A 583 9.76 -15.04 -35.66
C ARG A 583 9.06 -14.31 -34.50
N LYS A 584 8.64 -13.06 -34.67
CA LYS A 584 7.88 -12.32 -33.64
C LYS A 584 6.55 -13.00 -33.35
N THR A 585 6.43 -13.64 -32.18
CA THR A 585 5.20 -14.32 -31.74
C THR A 585 3.98 -13.40 -31.81
N SER A 586 4.06 -12.19 -31.23
CA SER A 586 2.94 -11.24 -31.18
C SER A 586 2.42 -10.82 -32.56
N ALA A 587 3.27 -10.79 -33.59
CA ALA A 587 2.85 -10.49 -34.96
C ALA A 587 1.99 -11.62 -35.55
N TRP A 588 2.39 -12.89 -35.34
CA TRP A 588 1.58 -14.05 -35.74
C TRP A 588 0.28 -14.17 -34.95
N LEU A 589 0.30 -13.87 -33.65
CA LEU A 589 -0.93 -13.85 -32.83
C LEU A 589 -1.90 -12.76 -33.29
N MET A 590 -1.40 -11.56 -33.60
CA MET A 590 -2.20 -10.47 -34.12
C MET A 590 -2.77 -10.79 -35.51
N ARG A 591 -1.98 -11.43 -36.40
CA ARG A 591 -2.48 -11.97 -37.67
C ARG A 591 -3.65 -12.94 -37.45
N GLY A 592 -3.51 -13.86 -36.50
CA GLY A 592 -4.57 -14.80 -36.12
C GLY A 592 -5.84 -14.09 -35.65
N ARG A 593 -5.71 -13.05 -34.80
CA ARG A 593 -6.84 -12.23 -34.33
C ARG A 593 -7.55 -11.48 -35.47
N ILE A 594 -6.81 -10.91 -36.43
CA ILE A 594 -7.40 -10.19 -37.56
C ILE A 594 -8.09 -11.15 -38.55
N GLU A 595 -7.53 -12.34 -38.80
CA GLU A 595 -8.23 -13.32 -39.65
C GLU A 595 -9.49 -13.90 -38.95
N LEU A 596 -9.53 -13.96 -37.60
CA LEU A 596 -10.77 -14.26 -36.87
C LEU A 596 -11.84 -13.18 -37.05
N SER A 597 -11.52 -11.89 -36.97
CA SER A 597 -12.51 -10.81 -37.18
C SER A 597 -13.02 -10.78 -38.63
N ARG A 598 -12.16 -11.11 -39.60
CA ARG A 598 -12.54 -11.37 -41.00
C ARG A 598 -13.35 -12.65 -41.22
N LYS A 599 -13.57 -13.47 -40.18
CA LYS A 599 -14.22 -14.80 -40.22
C LYS A 599 -13.46 -15.86 -41.04
N ASN A 600 -12.18 -15.62 -41.35
CA ASN A 600 -11.26 -16.53 -42.05
C ASN A 600 -10.64 -17.55 -41.08
N VAL A 601 -11.49 -18.37 -40.45
CA VAL A 601 -11.12 -19.21 -39.31
C VAL A 601 -9.98 -20.21 -39.61
N GLN A 602 -9.81 -20.63 -40.87
CA GLN A 602 -8.75 -21.57 -41.27
C GLN A 602 -7.36 -20.93 -41.29
N ASP A 603 -7.23 -19.68 -41.75
CA ASP A 603 -5.94 -18.98 -41.78
C ASP A 603 -5.56 -18.41 -40.41
N ALA A 604 -6.55 -18.03 -39.60
CA ALA A 604 -6.35 -17.78 -38.18
C ALA A 604 -5.76 -19.02 -37.46
N ARG A 605 -6.37 -20.20 -37.66
CA ARG A 605 -5.86 -21.46 -37.11
C ARG A 605 -4.42 -21.75 -37.56
N ARG A 606 -4.11 -21.59 -38.85
CA ARG A 606 -2.75 -21.79 -39.40
C ARG A 606 -1.72 -20.89 -38.72
N ALA A 607 -2.07 -19.63 -38.42
CA ALA A 607 -1.18 -18.71 -37.71
C ALA A 607 -0.88 -19.18 -36.27
N PHE A 608 -1.89 -19.65 -35.52
CA PHE A 608 -1.69 -20.20 -34.17
C PHE A 608 -0.93 -21.54 -34.18
N GLU A 609 -1.21 -22.43 -35.14
CA GLU A 609 -0.47 -23.70 -35.30
C GLU A 609 1.00 -23.45 -35.67
N HIS A 610 1.30 -22.45 -36.50
CA HIS A 610 2.68 -22.02 -36.81
C HIS A 610 3.43 -21.53 -35.56
N VAL A 611 2.79 -20.73 -34.70
CA VAL A 611 3.39 -20.30 -33.42
C VAL A 611 3.77 -21.51 -32.57
N LEU A 612 2.84 -22.44 -32.32
CA LEU A 612 3.11 -23.59 -31.44
C LEU A 612 4.08 -24.63 -32.02
N ARG A 613 4.23 -24.69 -33.35
CA ARG A 613 5.13 -25.65 -34.01
C ARG A 613 6.53 -25.08 -34.21
N ASP A 614 6.63 -23.84 -34.68
CA ASP A 614 7.85 -23.30 -35.30
C ASP A 614 8.50 -22.14 -34.51
N ILE A 615 7.79 -21.56 -33.51
CA ILE A 615 8.25 -20.37 -32.76
C ILE A 615 8.26 -20.62 -31.25
N ALA A 616 7.10 -20.82 -30.63
CA ALA A 616 6.88 -20.84 -29.19
C ALA A 616 5.86 -21.92 -28.80
N LYS A 617 6.37 -23.14 -28.56
CA LYS A 617 5.57 -24.35 -28.23
C LYS A 617 4.64 -24.21 -27.01
N HIS A 618 4.96 -23.29 -26.11
CA HIS A 618 4.27 -23.10 -24.84
C HIS A 618 3.57 -21.72 -24.76
N ASP A 619 3.22 -21.11 -25.90
CA ASP A 619 2.47 -19.85 -25.94
C ASP A 619 1.01 -20.05 -25.51
N ILE A 620 0.67 -19.48 -24.34
CA ILE A 620 -0.64 -19.63 -23.69
C ILE A 620 -1.77 -19.07 -24.58
N TYR A 621 -1.54 -17.96 -25.30
CA TYR A 621 -2.58 -17.33 -26.09
C TYR A 621 -2.90 -18.12 -27.37
N ALA A 622 -1.89 -18.69 -28.05
CA ALA A 622 -2.10 -19.61 -29.17
C ALA A 622 -2.78 -20.92 -28.73
N LEU A 623 -2.38 -21.49 -27.58
CA LEU A 623 -3.05 -22.66 -26.99
C LEU A 623 -4.53 -22.37 -26.69
N CYS A 624 -4.84 -21.28 -25.97
CA CYS A 624 -6.22 -20.84 -25.69
C CYS A 624 -7.03 -20.58 -26.97
N SER A 625 -6.44 -19.92 -27.96
CA SER A 625 -7.10 -19.60 -29.24
C SER A 625 -7.45 -20.86 -30.03
N LEU A 626 -6.60 -21.89 -30.00
CA LEU A 626 -6.89 -23.20 -30.60
C LEU A 626 -7.91 -23.99 -29.77
N GLY A 627 -7.89 -23.92 -28.44
CA GLY A 627 -8.94 -24.47 -27.58
C GLY A 627 -10.32 -23.90 -27.93
N ASN A 628 -10.42 -22.57 -28.05
CA ASN A 628 -11.63 -21.86 -28.47
C ASN A 628 -12.07 -22.22 -29.90
N TYR A 629 -11.13 -22.41 -30.83
CA TYR A 629 -11.43 -22.92 -32.17
C TYR A 629 -12.06 -24.31 -32.13
N TYR A 630 -11.48 -25.25 -31.38
CA TYR A 630 -12.03 -26.61 -31.28
C TYR A 630 -13.37 -26.65 -30.53
N LEU A 631 -13.59 -25.77 -29.55
CA LEU A 631 -14.89 -25.56 -28.90
C LEU A 631 -15.95 -25.09 -29.93
N ALA A 632 -15.65 -24.06 -30.72
CA ALA A 632 -16.57 -23.55 -31.75
C ALA A 632 -16.86 -24.60 -32.85
N ALA A 633 -15.85 -25.38 -33.23
CA ALA A 633 -16.03 -26.51 -34.15
C ALA A 633 -16.90 -27.62 -33.54
N ALA A 634 -16.73 -27.93 -32.24
CA ALA A 634 -17.55 -28.92 -31.54
C ALA A 634 -19.02 -28.50 -31.48
N ARG A 635 -19.31 -27.23 -31.15
CA ARG A 635 -20.66 -26.64 -31.19
C ARG A 635 -21.32 -26.80 -32.56
N SER A 636 -20.60 -26.46 -33.64
CA SER A 636 -21.11 -26.56 -35.01
C SER A 636 -21.46 -28.01 -35.40
N GLU A 637 -20.60 -28.97 -35.07
CA GLU A 637 -20.83 -30.40 -35.32
C GLU A 637 -21.96 -30.98 -34.44
N MET A 638 -22.11 -30.51 -33.20
CA MET A 638 -23.19 -30.92 -32.30
C MET A 638 -24.56 -30.45 -32.80
N THR A 639 -24.67 -29.20 -33.26
CA THR A 639 -25.87 -28.68 -33.94
C THR A 639 -26.19 -29.49 -35.20
N ARG A 640 -25.17 -29.82 -36.00
CA ARG A 640 -25.32 -30.65 -37.21
C ARG A 640 -25.84 -32.06 -36.89
N ALA A 641 -25.40 -32.64 -35.78
CA ALA A 641 -25.89 -33.94 -35.28
C ALA A 641 -27.32 -33.89 -34.72
N GLN A 642 -27.81 -32.72 -34.28
CA GLN A 642 -29.22 -32.51 -33.89
C GLN A 642 -30.12 -32.31 -35.12
N GLU A 643 -29.65 -31.55 -36.12
CA GLU A 643 -30.38 -31.27 -37.37
C GLU A 643 -30.48 -32.51 -38.29
N MET A 644 -29.52 -33.43 -38.21
CA MET A 644 -29.46 -34.63 -39.05
C MET A 644 -29.20 -35.90 -38.21
N PRO A 645 -30.23 -36.47 -37.54
CA PRO A 645 -30.06 -37.64 -36.66
C PRO A 645 -29.44 -38.87 -37.35
N ASP A 646 -29.72 -39.06 -38.64
CA ASP A 646 -29.19 -40.17 -39.45
C ASP A 646 -27.69 -40.01 -39.81
N HIS A 647 -27.09 -38.82 -39.61
CA HIS A 647 -25.69 -38.56 -39.93
C HIS A 647 -24.75 -39.17 -38.88
N LYS A 648 -24.55 -40.48 -38.96
CA LYS A 648 -23.53 -41.22 -38.21
C LYS A 648 -22.18 -40.49 -38.23
N GLY A 649 -21.48 -40.46 -37.09
CA GLY A 649 -20.17 -39.81 -36.94
C GLY A 649 -20.18 -38.31 -36.62
N ALA A 650 -21.27 -37.56 -36.86
CA ALA A 650 -21.29 -36.12 -36.56
C ALA A 650 -21.16 -35.83 -35.05
N ARG A 651 -21.91 -36.58 -34.22
CA ARG A 651 -21.84 -36.52 -32.75
C ARG A 651 -20.47 -36.97 -32.22
N ASP A 652 -19.88 -37.98 -32.84
CA ASP A 652 -18.56 -38.51 -32.45
C ASP A 652 -17.44 -37.51 -32.77
N LEU A 653 -17.54 -36.81 -33.90
CA LEU A 653 -16.64 -35.72 -34.29
C LEU A 653 -16.77 -34.51 -33.34
N ALA A 654 -17.99 -34.15 -32.93
CA ALA A 654 -18.22 -33.12 -31.91
C ALA A 654 -17.53 -33.49 -30.58
N LEU A 655 -17.73 -34.71 -30.10
CA LEU A 655 -17.09 -35.22 -28.87
C LEU A 655 -15.56 -35.28 -28.99
N ALA A 656 -15.01 -35.62 -30.16
CA ALA A 656 -13.57 -35.58 -30.42
C ALA A 656 -13.02 -34.14 -30.42
N ASN A 657 -13.77 -33.17 -30.93
CA ASN A 657 -13.37 -31.76 -30.88
C ASN A 657 -13.44 -31.19 -29.46
N TYR A 658 -14.45 -31.54 -28.65
CA TYR A 658 -14.49 -31.18 -27.22
C TYR A 658 -13.28 -31.74 -26.44
N ARG A 659 -12.85 -32.98 -26.71
CA ARG A 659 -11.63 -33.55 -26.10
C ARG A 659 -10.39 -32.73 -26.47
N ARG A 660 -10.20 -32.40 -27.75
CA ARG A 660 -9.09 -31.54 -28.20
C ARG A 660 -9.11 -30.17 -27.54
N ALA A 661 -10.28 -29.54 -27.39
CA ALA A 661 -10.41 -28.24 -26.74
C ALA A 661 -9.90 -28.29 -25.30
N ILE A 662 -10.34 -29.29 -24.52
CA ILE A 662 -9.88 -29.55 -23.15
C ILE A 662 -8.37 -29.84 -23.14
N GLU A 663 -7.87 -30.69 -24.03
CA GLU A 663 -6.43 -30.95 -24.18
C GLU A 663 -5.60 -29.68 -24.47
N PHE A 664 -6.17 -28.61 -25.01
CA PHE A 664 -5.47 -27.33 -25.18
C PHE A 664 -5.54 -26.47 -23.92
N PHE A 665 -6.69 -26.40 -23.25
CA PHE A 665 -6.84 -25.66 -21.99
C PHE A 665 -6.04 -26.28 -20.84
N ASP A 666 -6.02 -27.61 -20.72
CA ASP A 666 -5.19 -28.34 -19.74
C ASP A 666 -3.69 -28.03 -19.93
N LYS A 667 -3.24 -27.88 -21.18
CA LYS A 667 -1.86 -27.48 -21.49
C LYS A 667 -1.57 -26.03 -21.08
N CYS A 668 -2.53 -25.12 -21.14
CA CYS A 668 -2.39 -23.77 -20.58
C CYS A 668 -2.28 -23.82 -19.06
N LEU A 669 -3.19 -24.53 -18.39
CA LEU A 669 -3.24 -24.61 -16.92
C LEU A 669 -2.02 -25.34 -16.32
N ALA A 670 -1.36 -26.21 -17.09
CA ALA A 670 -0.08 -26.81 -16.73
C ALA A 670 1.16 -25.91 -16.96
N ILE A 671 0.98 -24.72 -17.55
CA ILE A 671 2.02 -23.69 -17.75
C ILE A 671 1.77 -22.48 -16.84
N ASP A 672 0.50 -22.11 -16.68
CA ASP A 672 -0.01 -20.99 -15.90
C ASP A 672 -1.33 -21.43 -15.22
N ASP A 673 -1.23 -21.82 -13.96
CA ASP A 673 -2.34 -22.26 -13.12
C ASP A 673 -3.34 -21.13 -12.80
N HIS A 674 -2.95 -19.87 -13.02
CA HIS A 674 -3.78 -18.69 -12.86
C HIS A 674 -4.45 -18.26 -14.19
N CYS A 675 -4.35 -19.06 -15.25
CA CYS A 675 -4.89 -18.74 -16.58
C CYS A 675 -6.43 -18.80 -16.64
N SER A 676 -7.07 -17.73 -16.20
CA SER A 676 -8.55 -17.55 -16.15
C SER A 676 -9.26 -17.85 -17.48
N ALA A 677 -8.67 -17.46 -18.62
CA ALA A 677 -9.22 -17.73 -19.95
C ALA A 677 -9.24 -19.22 -20.31
N ALA A 678 -8.24 -20.00 -19.87
CA ALA A 678 -8.19 -21.44 -20.10
C ALA A 678 -9.20 -22.18 -19.21
N ALA A 679 -9.26 -21.82 -17.92
CA ALA A 679 -10.25 -22.35 -16.98
C ALA A 679 -11.69 -22.05 -17.45
N HIS A 680 -11.95 -20.84 -17.94
CA HIS A 680 -13.24 -20.45 -18.54
C HIS A 680 -13.59 -21.30 -19.77
N GLY A 681 -12.65 -21.49 -20.71
CA GLY A 681 -12.86 -22.32 -21.90
C GLY A 681 -13.12 -23.79 -21.57
N ALA A 682 -12.41 -24.34 -20.58
CA ALA A 682 -12.63 -25.69 -20.07
C ALA A 682 -14.02 -25.83 -19.40
N ALA A 683 -14.42 -24.85 -18.60
CA ALA A 683 -15.74 -24.84 -17.95
C ALA A 683 -16.90 -24.81 -18.97
N ILE A 684 -16.78 -24.06 -20.08
CA ILE A 684 -17.77 -24.13 -21.17
C ILE A 684 -17.83 -25.54 -21.78
N ALA A 685 -16.67 -26.15 -22.04
CA ALA A 685 -16.60 -27.52 -22.58
C ALA A 685 -17.16 -28.58 -21.60
N MET A 686 -17.16 -28.32 -20.29
CA MET A 686 -17.80 -29.16 -19.27
C MET A 686 -19.32 -28.95 -19.24
N ALA A 687 -19.79 -27.70 -19.23
CA ALA A 687 -21.21 -27.35 -19.23
C ALA A 687 -21.94 -27.95 -20.45
N GLU A 688 -21.41 -27.77 -21.66
CA GLU A 688 -21.99 -28.31 -22.90
C GLU A 688 -21.98 -29.84 -23.00
N ARG A 689 -21.24 -30.52 -22.11
CA ARG A 689 -21.25 -31.97 -21.95
C ARG A 689 -22.18 -32.46 -20.83
N GLY A 690 -22.90 -31.56 -20.16
CA GLY A 690 -23.86 -31.84 -19.09
C GLY A 690 -23.34 -31.64 -17.67
N PHE A 691 -22.08 -31.20 -17.48
CA PHE A 691 -21.46 -31.02 -16.15
C PHE A 691 -21.64 -29.58 -15.64
N ALA A 692 -22.86 -29.05 -15.70
CA ALA A 692 -23.17 -27.65 -15.37
C ALA A 692 -22.83 -27.27 -13.92
N ALA A 693 -22.99 -28.20 -12.97
CA ALA A 693 -22.69 -27.94 -11.55
C ALA A 693 -21.18 -27.73 -11.28
N ASP A 694 -20.31 -28.52 -11.93
CA ASP A 694 -18.87 -28.39 -11.79
C ASP A 694 -18.35 -27.16 -12.57
N ALA A 695 -18.87 -26.95 -13.79
CA ALA A 695 -18.57 -25.77 -14.59
C ALA A 695 -18.94 -24.46 -13.87
N ARG A 696 -20.08 -24.43 -13.16
CA ARG A 696 -20.50 -23.29 -12.34
C ARG A 696 -19.42 -22.90 -11.32
N ARG A 697 -18.82 -23.87 -10.62
CA ARG A 697 -17.78 -23.60 -9.62
C ARG A 697 -16.58 -22.91 -10.28
N ILE A 698 -16.08 -23.47 -11.37
CA ILE A 698 -14.95 -22.89 -12.12
C ILE A 698 -15.29 -21.48 -12.64
N PHE A 699 -16.52 -21.21 -13.10
CA PHE A 699 -16.92 -19.84 -13.47
C PHE A 699 -16.96 -18.86 -12.29
N GLN A 700 -17.32 -19.31 -11.09
CA GLN A 700 -17.26 -18.50 -9.87
C GLN A 700 -15.79 -18.25 -9.47
N ASP A 701 -14.95 -19.27 -9.46
CA ASP A 701 -13.52 -19.17 -9.14
C ASP A 701 -12.79 -18.21 -10.12
N VAL A 702 -13.08 -18.32 -11.42
CA VAL A 702 -12.57 -17.42 -12.47
C VAL A 702 -13.02 -15.97 -12.28
N ARG A 703 -14.29 -15.75 -11.94
CA ARG A 703 -14.84 -14.41 -11.65
C ARG A 703 -14.13 -13.81 -10.43
N ASP A 704 -14.00 -14.57 -9.35
CA ASP A 704 -13.55 -14.08 -8.06
C ASP A 704 -12.04 -13.81 -8.06
N ALA A 705 -11.22 -14.71 -8.62
CA ALA A 705 -9.79 -14.49 -8.82
C ALA A 705 -9.49 -13.22 -9.64
N ALA A 706 -10.34 -12.91 -10.62
CA ALA A 706 -10.21 -11.70 -11.44
C ALA A 706 -10.69 -10.42 -10.73
N THR A 707 -11.54 -10.49 -9.69
CA THR A 707 -11.85 -9.33 -8.83
C THR A 707 -10.73 -8.97 -7.86
N VAL A 708 -9.87 -9.93 -7.48
CA VAL A 708 -8.74 -9.70 -6.56
C VAL A 708 -7.58 -8.93 -7.23
N GLY A 709 -7.62 -8.73 -8.55
CA GLY A 709 -6.69 -7.83 -9.25
C GLY A 709 -5.29 -8.40 -9.46
N LEU A 710 -5.18 -9.71 -9.72
CA LEU A 710 -3.96 -10.36 -10.17
C LEU A 710 -3.88 -10.37 -11.71
N GLY A 711 -3.24 -9.34 -12.27
CA GLY A 711 -2.84 -9.36 -13.68
C GLY A 711 -1.62 -10.28 -13.87
N PRO A 712 -1.63 -11.22 -14.83
CA PRO A 712 -0.46 -12.06 -15.10
C PRO A 712 0.63 -11.22 -15.77
N ILE A 713 1.79 -11.10 -15.13
CA ILE A 713 3.00 -10.48 -15.68
C ILE A 713 4.09 -11.56 -15.71
N ASN A 714 4.09 -12.37 -16.76
CA ASN A 714 5.07 -13.45 -16.93
C ASN A 714 6.19 -12.98 -17.89
N VAL A 715 7.28 -12.45 -17.32
CA VAL A 715 8.42 -11.88 -18.07
C VAL A 715 9.65 -12.77 -17.92
N THR A 716 9.86 -13.68 -18.86
CA THR A 716 10.90 -14.70 -18.79
C THR A 716 12.24 -14.29 -19.41
N ALA A 717 13.31 -14.47 -18.63
CA ALA A 717 14.69 -14.79 -19.04
C ALA A 717 15.56 -13.75 -19.83
N LEU A 718 16.49 -13.15 -19.05
CA LEU A 718 17.92 -12.92 -19.37
C LEU A 718 18.37 -12.43 -20.76
N SER A 719 18.91 -11.21 -20.79
CA SER A 719 20.21 -10.92 -21.44
C SER A 719 20.97 -9.79 -20.72
N SER A 720 22.29 -9.95 -20.57
CA SER A 720 23.15 -9.07 -19.74
C SER A 720 23.40 -7.71 -20.39
N ASP A 721 23.18 -6.64 -19.62
CA ASP A 721 24.11 -5.51 -19.39
C ASP A 721 23.34 -4.33 -18.77
N LEU A 722 23.94 -3.70 -17.75
CA LEU A 722 23.24 -2.85 -16.80
C LEU A 722 24.06 -1.61 -16.42
N VAL A 723 23.83 -0.50 -17.12
CA VAL A 723 23.93 0.90 -16.64
C VAL A 723 22.89 1.68 -17.47
N TYR A 724 21.76 2.04 -16.85
CA TYR A 724 20.59 2.69 -17.49
C TYR A 724 20.06 2.02 -18.76
N ARG A 725 19.13 1.06 -18.62
CA ARG A 725 18.19 0.72 -19.70
C ARG A 725 16.93 1.56 -19.51
N ALA A 726 16.54 2.34 -20.52
CA ALA A 726 15.12 2.60 -20.73
C ALA A 726 14.43 1.22 -20.82
N ALA A 727 13.32 1.01 -20.11
CA ALA A 727 12.70 -0.31 -20.08
C ALA A 727 12.43 -0.80 -21.52
N PRO A 728 12.64 -2.11 -21.81
CA PRO A 728 12.09 -2.66 -23.03
C PRO A 728 10.60 -2.35 -23.01
N ALA A 729 10.07 -1.89 -24.14
CA ALA A 729 8.66 -1.64 -24.32
C ALA A 729 7.83 -2.81 -23.78
N LEU A 730 6.61 -2.54 -23.30
CA LEU A 730 5.72 -3.55 -22.73
C LEU A 730 5.37 -4.63 -23.78
N THR A 731 6.18 -5.69 -23.85
CA THR A 731 6.30 -6.61 -25.00
C THR A 731 6.14 -8.10 -24.67
N SER A 732 5.74 -8.43 -23.44
CA SER A 732 5.02 -9.67 -23.18
C SER A 732 3.81 -9.74 -24.10
N ALA A 733 3.58 -10.86 -24.79
CA ALA A 733 2.51 -10.97 -25.80
C ALA A 733 1.10 -10.63 -25.27
N GLN A 734 0.91 -10.72 -23.95
CA GLN A 734 -0.25 -10.27 -23.16
C GLN A 734 -0.61 -8.78 -23.27
N THR A 735 0.24 -7.93 -23.87
CA THR A 735 -0.03 -6.49 -23.99
C THR A 735 -0.67 -6.12 -25.33
N VAL A 736 -0.19 -6.73 -26.44
CA VAL A 736 -0.63 -6.44 -27.82
C VAL A 736 -2.06 -6.92 -28.08
N VAL A 737 -2.51 -7.91 -27.30
CA VAL A 737 -3.93 -8.18 -27.09
C VAL A 737 -4.36 -7.37 -25.86
N PRO A 738 -5.47 -6.60 -25.92
CA PRO A 738 -5.96 -5.85 -24.76
C PRO A 738 -6.33 -6.82 -23.64
N PRO A 739 -6.31 -6.39 -22.36
CA PRO A 739 -6.46 -7.28 -21.23
C PRO A 739 -7.86 -7.91 -21.21
N VAL A 740 -7.96 -9.15 -21.71
CA VAL A 740 -9.19 -9.95 -21.88
C VAL A 740 -9.99 -10.14 -20.57
N SER A 741 -9.45 -9.69 -19.44
CA SER A 741 -10.05 -9.69 -18.11
C SER A 741 -11.45 -9.06 -18.03
N THR A 742 -11.72 -7.90 -18.63
CA THR A 742 -13.06 -7.26 -18.55
C THR A 742 -14.13 -8.14 -19.16
N ASP A 743 -13.82 -8.67 -20.34
CA ASP A 743 -14.73 -9.48 -21.14
C ASP A 743 -14.85 -10.89 -20.53
N VAL A 744 -13.75 -11.49 -20.08
CA VAL A 744 -13.76 -12.79 -19.40
C VAL A 744 -14.51 -12.72 -18.07
N ILE A 745 -14.44 -11.62 -17.29
CA ILE A 745 -15.26 -11.48 -16.07
C ILE A 745 -16.75 -11.38 -16.44
N LEU A 746 -17.10 -10.58 -17.45
CA LEU A 746 -18.48 -10.42 -17.91
C LEU A 746 -19.04 -11.76 -18.44
N TRP A 747 -18.33 -12.41 -19.36
CA TRP A 747 -18.73 -13.70 -19.93
C TRP A 747 -18.65 -14.85 -18.92
N ALA A 748 -17.75 -14.84 -17.93
CA ALA A 748 -17.78 -15.81 -16.82
C ALA A 748 -19.00 -15.62 -15.93
N SER A 749 -19.41 -14.38 -15.67
CA SER A 749 -20.61 -14.07 -14.91
C SER A 749 -21.89 -14.47 -15.68
N VAL A 750 -21.94 -14.20 -16.99
CA VAL A 750 -23.01 -14.65 -17.91
C VAL A 750 -23.06 -16.19 -18.00
N ASN A 751 -21.92 -16.87 -18.12
CA ASN A 751 -21.88 -18.34 -18.20
C ASN A 751 -22.18 -19.02 -16.85
N ALA A 752 -21.81 -18.40 -15.72
CA ALA A 752 -22.29 -18.82 -14.40
C ALA A 752 -23.82 -18.68 -14.26
N ALA A 753 -24.39 -17.60 -14.82
CA ALA A 753 -25.84 -17.41 -14.86
C ALA A 753 -26.54 -18.44 -15.78
N HIS A 754 -25.94 -18.81 -16.92
CA HIS A 754 -26.45 -19.93 -17.74
C HIS A 754 -26.42 -21.26 -16.99
N ALA A 755 -25.30 -21.62 -16.35
CA ALA A 755 -25.20 -22.84 -15.55
C ALA A 755 -26.17 -22.86 -14.34
N LEU A 756 -26.55 -21.68 -13.83
CA LEU A 756 -27.61 -21.52 -12.84
C LEU A 756 -29.02 -21.82 -13.39
N VAL A 757 -29.32 -21.39 -14.62
CA VAL A 757 -30.58 -21.72 -15.31
C VAL A 757 -30.67 -23.22 -15.60
N ASP A 758 -29.59 -23.86 -16.04
CA ASP A 758 -29.55 -25.32 -16.31
C ASP A 758 -29.81 -26.16 -15.05
N VAL A 759 -29.43 -25.65 -13.87
CA VAL A 759 -29.69 -26.26 -12.55
C VAL A 759 -31.04 -25.82 -11.96
N ASN A 760 -31.88 -25.11 -12.74
CA ASN A 760 -33.19 -24.57 -12.37
C ASN A 760 -33.18 -23.54 -11.21
N ASN A 761 -32.03 -22.94 -10.90
CA ASN A 761 -31.89 -21.90 -9.87
C ASN A 761 -32.01 -20.50 -10.50
N PHE A 762 -33.21 -20.22 -11.03
CA PHE A 762 -33.48 -19.04 -11.85
C PHE A 762 -33.28 -17.71 -11.10
N HIS A 763 -33.60 -17.66 -9.81
CA HIS A 763 -33.49 -16.43 -9.02
C HIS A 763 -32.03 -15.94 -8.89
N GLN A 764 -31.07 -16.85 -8.65
CA GLN A 764 -29.65 -16.50 -8.64
C GLN A 764 -29.14 -16.15 -10.05
N ALA A 765 -29.69 -16.73 -11.12
CA ALA A 765 -29.33 -16.37 -12.50
C ALA A 765 -29.76 -14.93 -12.83
N ILE A 766 -30.98 -14.54 -12.46
CA ILE A 766 -31.54 -13.20 -12.69
C ILE A 766 -30.68 -12.13 -12.01
N LEU A 767 -30.38 -12.30 -10.73
CA LEU A 767 -29.49 -11.39 -9.98
C LEU A 767 -28.09 -11.28 -10.61
N ALA A 768 -27.56 -12.37 -11.18
CA ALA A 768 -26.29 -12.37 -11.90
C ALA A 768 -26.35 -11.60 -13.23
N TYR A 769 -27.41 -11.77 -14.02
CA TYR A 769 -27.61 -10.98 -15.25
C TYR A 769 -27.82 -9.48 -14.94
N GLU A 770 -28.58 -9.14 -13.89
CA GLU A 770 -28.75 -7.75 -13.43
C GLU A 770 -27.44 -7.12 -12.92
N ALA A 771 -26.53 -7.92 -12.34
CA ALA A 771 -25.18 -7.46 -11.99
C ALA A 771 -24.30 -7.23 -13.24
N CYS A 772 -24.41 -8.09 -14.26
CA CYS A 772 -23.75 -7.89 -15.56
C CYS A 772 -24.22 -6.61 -16.26
N LEU A 773 -25.54 -6.32 -16.24
CA LEU A 773 -26.10 -5.11 -16.86
C LEU A 773 -25.67 -3.83 -16.14
N ARG A 774 -25.68 -3.79 -14.80
CA ARG A 774 -25.17 -2.64 -14.03
C ARG A 774 -23.70 -2.34 -14.33
N ARG A 775 -22.85 -3.37 -14.36
CA ARG A 775 -21.43 -3.24 -14.76
C ARG A 775 -21.26 -2.72 -16.19
N LEU A 776 -22.18 -3.07 -17.10
CA LEU A 776 -22.25 -2.54 -18.47
C LEU A 776 -22.83 -1.11 -18.57
N GLN A 777 -23.41 -0.56 -17.51
CA GLN A 777 -23.86 0.84 -17.45
C GLN A 777 -22.80 1.73 -16.79
N GLU A 778 -22.22 1.28 -15.66
CA GLU A 778 -21.09 1.93 -14.98
C GLU A 778 -19.92 2.18 -15.94
N THR A 779 -19.51 1.15 -16.69
CA THR A 779 -18.41 1.25 -17.67
C THR A 779 -18.81 1.94 -18.99
N ALA A 780 -20.03 2.47 -19.11
CA ALA A 780 -20.44 3.36 -20.20
C ALA A 780 -20.25 4.81 -19.78
N GLN A 781 -20.77 5.17 -18.60
CA GLN A 781 -20.62 6.50 -17.98
C GLN A 781 -19.14 6.92 -17.84
N ILE A 782 -18.26 5.97 -17.51
CA ILE A 782 -16.81 6.21 -17.42
C ILE A 782 -16.18 6.62 -18.78
N LEU A 783 -16.75 6.18 -19.90
CA LEU A 783 -16.24 6.47 -21.24
C LEU A 783 -16.81 7.78 -21.81
N GLU A 784 -18.08 8.08 -21.54
CA GLU A 784 -18.84 9.23 -22.06
C GLU A 784 -18.56 10.56 -21.31
N LEU A 785 -17.30 10.79 -20.91
CA LEU A 785 -16.87 12.05 -20.28
C LEU A 785 -16.84 13.23 -21.28
N PRO A 786 -17.10 14.46 -20.83
CA PRO A 786 -17.14 15.64 -21.69
C PRO A 786 -15.76 16.02 -22.25
N SER A 787 -15.75 16.66 -23.42
CA SER A 787 -14.53 16.98 -24.17
C SER A 787 -13.55 17.92 -23.45
N ALA A 788 -14.02 18.70 -22.48
CA ALA A 788 -13.18 19.59 -21.68
C ALA A 788 -12.11 18.80 -20.88
N ASP A 789 -12.50 17.70 -20.24
CA ASP A 789 -11.60 16.89 -19.40
C ASP A 789 -10.52 16.19 -20.23
N LEU A 790 -10.84 15.82 -21.48
CA LEU A 790 -9.90 15.15 -22.39
C LEU A 790 -8.67 16.01 -22.72
N SER A 791 -8.81 17.34 -22.70
CA SER A 791 -7.67 18.26 -22.87
C SER A 791 -6.63 18.13 -21.74
N THR A 792 -7.08 17.78 -20.52
CA THR A 792 -6.22 17.68 -19.34
C THR A 792 -5.36 16.41 -19.34
N LEU A 793 -5.68 15.42 -20.19
CA LEU A 793 -4.96 14.15 -20.32
C LEU A 793 -3.77 14.21 -21.28
N VAL A 794 -3.60 15.30 -22.03
CA VAL A 794 -2.49 15.47 -22.99
C VAL A 794 -1.16 15.60 -22.24
N VAL A 795 -0.13 14.86 -22.68
CA VAL A 795 1.22 14.91 -22.11
C VAL A 795 2.04 15.99 -22.83
N PRO A 796 2.41 17.11 -22.14
CA PRO A 796 3.13 18.21 -22.76
C PRO A 796 4.54 17.80 -23.22
N GLY A 797 5.06 18.48 -24.25
CA GLY A 797 6.43 18.31 -24.75
C GLY A 797 6.69 17.05 -25.60
N ILE A 798 5.69 16.19 -25.82
CA ILE A 798 5.79 15.01 -26.70
C ILE A 798 4.84 15.11 -27.90
N THR A 799 3.62 15.59 -27.68
CA THR A 799 2.66 15.84 -28.75
C THR A 799 2.88 17.22 -29.36
N GLU A 800 3.31 17.27 -30.61
CA GLU A 800 3.20 18.47 -31.46
C GLU A 800 1.71 18.73 -31.74
N GLU A 801 1.18 19.89 -31.35
CA GLU A 801 -0.25 20.23 -31.45
C GLU A 801 -0.75 20.34 -32.90
N GLU A 802 0.16 20.40 -33.89
CA GLU A 802 -0.12 20.73 -35.29
C GLU A 802 -0.49 19.54 -36.21
N SER A 803 -0.72 18.32 -35.69
CA SER A 803 -0.86 17.11 -36.53
C SER A 803 -2.12 16.27 -36.31
N ALA A 804 -3.12 16.78 -35.58
CA ALA A 804 -4.47 16.20 -35.50
C ALA A 804 -5.47 17.11 -36.25
N VAL A 805 -5.31 17.18 -37.57
CA VAL A 805 -6.18 17.94 -38.48
C VAL A 805 -6.92 16.94 -39.37
N ASP A 806 -8.26 17.02 -39.44
CA ASP A 806 -9.06 16.22 -40.39
C ASP A 806 -8.80 16.70 -41.84
N GLU A 807 -9.16 15.90 -42.86
CA GLU A 807 -8.86 16.23 -44.27
C GLU A 807 -9.46 17.58 -44.74
N ASP A 808 -10.50 18.06 -44.06
CA ASP A 808 -11.15 19.37 -44.30
C ASP A 808 -10.46 20.58 -43.61
N GLY A 809 -9.35 20.37 -42.89
CA GLY A 809 -8.60 21.44 -42.23
C GLY A 809 -9.09 21.84 -40.83
N SER A 810 -10.04 21.09 -40.25
CA SER A 810 -10.54 21.31 -38.89
C SER A 810 -9.69 20.57 -37.83
N PRO A 811 -9.55 21.12 -36.61
CA PRO A 811 -8.91 20.39 -35.51
C PRO A 811 -9.75 19.15 -35.18
N ALA A 812 -9.12 17.98 -35.25
CA ALA A 812 -9.81 16.71 -35.16
C ALA A 812 -10.54 16.55 -33.82
N ALA A 813 -11.82 16.20 -33.88
CA ALA A 813 -12.62 15.95 -32.68
C ALA A 813 -11.97 14.84 -31.84
N ILE A 814 -11.72 15.13 -30.55
CA ILE A 814 -11.11 14.20 -29.60
C ILE A 814 -12.19 13.19 -29.16
N GLU A 815 -12.55 12.28 -30.06
CA GLU A 815 -13.57 11.26 -29.84
C GLU A 815 -12.96 10.05 -29.10
N ARG A 816 -13.49 9.75 -27.91
CA ARG A 816 -12.89 8.81 -26.95
C ARG A 816 -13.30 7.35 -27.12
N VAL A 817 -14.32 7.06 -27.93
CA VAL A 817 -14.82 5.70 -28.18
C VAL A 817 -15.22 5.58 -29.64
N PRO A 818 -14.65 4.64 -30.43
CA PRO A 818 -15.11 4.39 -31.80
C PRO A 818 -16.59 3.99 -31.83
N ALA A 819 -17.33 4.41 -32.87
CA ALA A 819 -18.73 4.01 -33.05
C ALA A 819 -18.92 2.48 -33.10
N PHE A 820 -17.89 1.74 -33.54
CA PHE A 820 -17.85 0.28 -33.53
C PHE A 820 -17.99 -0.30 -32.10
N GLU A 821 -17.25 0.21 -31.12
CA GLU A 821 -17.26 -0.33 -29.76
C GLU A 821 -18.60 -0.04 -29.05
N ARG A 822 -19.23 1.10 -29.36
CA ARG A 822 -20.61 1.40 -28.90
C ARG A 822 -21.61 0.40 -29.48
N ALA A 823 -21.48 0.05 -30.76
CA ALA A 823 -22.37 -0.91 -31.43
C ALA A 823 -22.17 -2.35 -30.91
N GLU A 824 -20.93 -2.80 -30.68
CA GLU A 824 -20.65 -4.11 -30.10
C GLU A 824 -21.12 -4.20 -28.64
N ARG A 825 -20.92 -3.13 -27.85
CA ARG A 825 -21.45 -3.00 -26.49
C ARG A 825 -22.98 -3.12 -26.44
N ALA A 826 -23.69 -2.34 -27.27
CA ALA A 826 -25.14 -2.36 -27.33
C ALA A 826 -25.69 -3.75 -27.74
N ARG A 827 -24.95 -4.48 -28.59
CA ARG A 827 -25.26 -5.87 -28.94
C ARG A 827 -25.10 -6.82 -27.74
N VAL A 828 -24.00 -6.71 -26.98
CA VAL A 828 -23.79 -7.53 -25.76
C VAL A 828 -24.84 -7.23 -24.69
N GLU A 829 -25.21 -5.96 -24.49
CA GLU A 829 -26.28 -5.58 -23.56
C GLU A 829 -27.62 -6.18 -23.96
N ARG A 830 -27.99 -6.09 -25.26
CA ARG A 830 -29.20 -6.70 -25.81
C ARG A 830 -29.23 -8.23 -25.64
N ASP A 831 -28.11 -8.92 -25.88
CA ASP A 831 -28.02 -10.37 -25.66
C ASP A 831 -28.23 -10.74 -24.18
N ILE A 832 -27.65 -9.98 -23.25
CA ILE A 832 -27.82 -10.20 -21.79
C ILE A 832 -29.26 -9.91 -21.34
N ARG A 833 -29.89 -8.84 -21.83
CA ARG A 833 -31.32 -8.53 -21.59
C ARG A 833 -32.23 -9.66 -22.08
N LEU A 834 -31.93 -10.26 -23.25
CA LEU A 834 -32.66 -11.42 -23.77
C LEU A 834 -32.48 -12.66 -22.87
N TYR A 835 -31.29 -12.90 -22.32
CA TYR A 835 -31.08 -13.98 -21.35
C TYR A 835 -31.78 -13.74 -20.00
N LEU A 836 -31.77 -12.49 -19.52
CA LEU A 836 -32.50 -12.06 -18.33
C LEU A 836 -34.02 -12.32 -18.47
N ALA A 837 -34.63 -11.87 -19.56
CA ALA A 837 -36.05 -12.11 -19.83
C ALA A 837 -36.36 -13.62 -19.90
N ARG A 838 -35.53 -14.42 -20.60
CA ARG A 838 -35.70 -15.87 -20.65
C ARG A 838 -35.59 -16.54 -19.28
N ALA A 839 -34.71 -16.06 -18.39
CA ALA A 839 -34.60 -16.56 -17.03
C ALA A 839 -35.81 -16.17 -16.16
N GLN A 840 -36.30 -14.92 -16.28
CA GLN A 840 -37.52 -14.44 -15.64
C GLN A 840 -38.75 -15.25 -16.07
N TYR A 841 -38.93 -15.52 -17.37
CA TYR A 841 -39.97 -16.40 -17.89
C TYR A 841 -39.94 -17.80 -17.28
N LEU A 842 -38.75 -18.42 -17.17
CA LEU A 842 -38.61 -19.75 -16.58
C LEU A 842 -38.92 -19.75 -15.08
N GLN A 843 -38.50 -18.73 -14.33
CA GLN A 843 -38.88 -18.56 -12.92
C GLN A 843 -40.40 -18.39 -12.76
N ALA A 844 -40.99 -17.45 -13.51
CA ALA A 844 -42.41 -17.13 -13.46
C ALA A 844 -43.27 -18.36 -13.80
N LYS A 845 -42.88 -19.13 -14.82
CA LYS A 845 -43.54 -20.37 -15.20
C LYS A 845 -43.43 -21.48 -14.15
N ALA A 846 -42.31 -21.57 -13.43
CA ALA A 846 -42.11 -22.56 -12.37
C ALA A 846 -42.86 -22.20 -11.07
N THR A 847 -42.93 -20.90 -10.75
CA THR A 847 -43.56 -20.36 -9.52
C THR A 847 -45.04 -19.98 -9.70
N LYS A 848 -45.50 -19.85 -10.94
CA LYS A 848 -46.77 -19.22 -11.36
C LYS A 848 -46.90 -17.73 -10.98
N ASP A 849 -45.78 -17.02 -10.80
CA ASP A 849 -45.80 -15.58 -10.55
C ASP A 849 -46.08 -14.77 -11.83
N LEU A 850 -47.23 -14.10 -11.87
CA LEU A 850 -47.60 -13.19 -12.95
C LEU A 850 -46.75 -11.89 -12.96
N ALA A 851 -46.23 -11.43 -11.82
CA ALA A 851 -45.48 -10.18 -11.75
C ALA A 851 -44.11 -10.30 -12.45
N THR A 852 -43.35 -11.36 -12.15
CA THR A 852 -42.11 -11.68 -12.88
C THR A 852 -42.38 -12.00 -14.35
N MET A 853 -43.54 -12.58 -14.69
CA MET A 853 -43.95 -12.80 -16.08
C MET A 853 -44.16 -11.48 -16.85
N ARG A 854 -44.80 -10.48 -16.22
CA ARG A 854 -44.99 -9.14 -16.79
C ARG A 854 -43.66 -8.42 -16.99
N LYS A 855 -42.75 -8.45 -16.00
CA LYS A 855 -41.37 -7.91 -16.16
C LYS A 855 -40.63 -8.50 -17.37
N SER A 856 -40.75 -9.82 -17.59
CA SER A 856 -40.19 -10.48 -18.78
C SER A 856 -40.85 -10.05 -20.09
N LEU A 857 -42.12 -9.60 -20.07
CA LEU A 857 -42.83 -9.09 -21.24
C LEU A 857 -42.34 -7.68 -21.58
N ASP A 858 -42.22 -6.83 -20.58
CA ASP A 858 -41.82 -5.44 -20.75
C ASP A 858 -40.36 -5.33 -21.22
N GLU A 859 -39.45 -6.17 -20.72
CA GLU A 859 -38.06 -6.24 -21.21
C GLU A 859 -37.99 -6.71 -22.68
N LEU A 860 -38.80 -7.71 -23.09
CA LEU A 860 -38.88 -8.13 -24.49
C LEU A 860 -39.53 -7.06 -25.39
N ARG A 861 -40.51 -6.31 -24.89
CA ARG A 861 -41.12 -5.17 -25.60
C ARG A 861 -40.11 -4.05 -25.82
N ASN A 862 -39.37 -3.69 -24.78
CA ASN A 862 -38.27 -2.72 -24.87
C ASN A 862 -37.23 -3.16 -25.90
N LEU A 863 -36.78 -4.42 -25.87
CA LEU A 863 -35.88 -4.96 -26.88
C LEU A 863 -36.46 -4.91 -28.30
N CYS A 864 -37.73 -5.30 -28.50
CA CYS A 864 -38.39 -5.24 -29.80
C CYS A 864 -38.60 -3.80 -30.31
N SER A 865 -38.80 -2.81 -29.42
CA SER A 865 -38.92 -1.40 -29.82
C SER A 865 -37.61 -0.78 -30.36
N THR A 866 -36.45 -1.42 -30.11
CA THR A 866 -35.17 -1.06 -30.74
C THR A 866 -34.99 -1.62 -32.16
N VAL A 867 -36.00 -2.28 -32.72
CA VAL A 867 -35.98 -2.87 -34.05
C VAL A 867 -36.83 -2.03 -35.00
N ASP A 868 -36.22 -1.49 -36.05
CA ASP A 868 -36.92 -0.84 -37.16
C ASP A 868 -37.78 -1.86 -37.93
N PHE A 869 -38.99 -2.11 -37.42
CA PHE A 869 -39.94 -3.06 -37.97
C PHE A 869 -41.38 -2.58 -37.77
N THR A 870 -42.05 -2.28 -38.87
CA THR A 870 -43.51 -2.11 -38.92
C THR A 870 -44.17 -3.40 -39.38
N LEU A 871 -45.22 -3.81 -38.66
CA LEU A 871 -46.13 -4.85 -39.16
C LEU A 871 -46.88 -4.31 -40.39
N PRO A 872 -47.04 -5.11 -41.46
CA PRO A 872 -47.99 -4.78 -42.53
C PRO A 872 -49.40 -4.67 -41.95
N GLU A 873 -50.14 -3.62 -42.32
CA GLU A 873 -51.51 -3.40 -41.85
C GLU A 873 -52.41 -4.58 -42.25
N THR A 874 -52.89 -5.33 -41.26
CA THR A 874 -53.92 -6.34 -41.45
C THR A 874 -55.30 -5.69 -41.37
N PRO A 875 -56.24 -5.95 -42.31
CA PRO A 875 -57.65 -5.63 -42.09
C PRO A 875 -58.20 -6.41 -40.88
N ASP A 876 -59.36 -5.97 -40.39
CA ASP A 876 -59.93 -6.40 -39.12
C ASP A 876 -60.16 -7.91 -38.94
N VAL A 877 -60.29 -8.29 -37.67
CA VAL A 877 -60.17 -9.62 -37.06
C VAL A 877 -60.99 -10.76 -37.71
N ASP A 878 -62.05 -10.44 -38.46
CA ASP A 878 -63.00 -11.42 -39.03
C ASP A 878 -62.63 -11.96 -40.42
N GLY A 879 -61.53 -11.50 -41.04
CA GLY A 879 -61.11 -11.93 -42.39
C GLY A 879 -59.86 -12.82 -42.43
N ASP A 880 -60.00 -14.09 -42.86
CA ASP A 880 -58.85 -14.92 -43.32
C ASP A 880 -58.37 -14.47 -44.72
N VAL A 881 -58.01 -13.18 -44.85
CA VAL A 881 -57.36 -12.62 -46.04
C VAL A 881 -55.86 -12.98 -45.97
N PRO A 882 -55.29 -13.67 -46.98
CA PRO A 882 -53.86 -13.95 -46.98
C PRO A 882 -53.06 -12.64 -47.13
N MET A 883 -52.16 -12.39 -46.18
CA MET A 883 -51.17 -11.30 -46.23
C MET A 883 -50.50 -11.21 -47.61
N ASP A 884 -50.38 -9.99 -48.15
CA ASP A 884 -49.87 -9.78 -49.51
C ASP A 884 -48.47 -10.39 -49.69
N GLY A 885 -48.40 -11.38 -50.58
CA GLY A 885 -47.23 -12.18 -50.82
C GLY A 885 -46.11 -11.45 -51.55
N ASP A 886 -46.31 -10.25 -52.11
CA ASP A 886 -45.23 -9.41 -52.66
C ASP A 886 -44.71 -8.38 -51.63
N ALA A 887 -45.59 -7.82 -50.79
CA ALA A 887 -45.16 -7.00 -49.64
C ALA A 887 -44.26 -7.80 -48.67
N LEU A 888 -44.62 -9.04 -48.36
CA LEU A 888 -43.81 -9.92 -47.50
C LEU A 888 -42.46 -10.36 -48.12
N LYS A 889 -42.24 -10.16 -49.43
CA LYS A 889 -40.95 -10.44 -50.09
C LYS A 889 -39.96 -9.29 -49.98
N THR A 890 -40.43 -8.06 -49.78
CA THR A 890 -39.56 -6.87 -49.65
C THR A 890 -39.16 -6.61 -48.20
N THR A 891 -39.91 -7.12 -47.21
CA THR A 891 -39.62 -6.99 -45.77
C THR A 891 -38.28 -7.67 -45.38
N ARG A 892 -37.23 -6.86 -45.16
CA ARG A 892 -35.90 -7.31 -44.72
C ARG A 892 -35.83 -7.44 -43.19
N LEU A 893 -36.35 -8.54 -42.65
CA LEU A 893 -36.18 -8.90 -41.24
C LEU A 893 -34.87 -9.70 -41.05
N ALA A 894 -34.07 -9.39 -40.02
CA ALA A 894 -32.90 -10.20 -39.67
C ALA A 894 -33.32 -11.48 -38.90
N PRO A 895 -32.57 -12.60 -38.98
CA PRO A 895 -32.96 -13.85 -38.30
C PRO A 895 -33.08 -13.73 -36.78
N GLU A 896 -32.24 -12.89 -36.18
CA GLU A 896 -32.23 -12.58 -34.75
C GLU A 896 -33.50 -11.84 -34.32
N HIS A 897 -33.97 -10.87 -35.12
CA HIS A 897 -35.23 -10.18 -34.90
C HIS A 897 -36.43 -11.12 -35.07
N GLY A 898 -36.36 -12.06 -36.02
CA GLY A 898 -37.36 -13.12 -36.16
C GLY A 898 -37.48 -14.03 -34.94
N GLN A 899 -36.37 -14.28 -34.21
CA GLN A 899 -36.43 -15.01 -32.94
C GLN A 899 -37.01 -14.16 -31.80
N LEU A 900 -36.64 -12.88 -31.72
CA LEU A 900 -37.17 -11.96 -30.71
C LEU A 900 -38.70 -11.80 -30.82
N LEU A 901 -39.22 -11.63 -32.03
CA LEU A 901 -40.67 -11.58 -32.28
C LEU A 901 -41.37 -12.91 -31.97
N PHE A 902 -40.70 -14.05 -32.16
CA PHE A 902 -41.23 -15.37 -31.79
C PHE A 902 -41.29 -15.55 -30.27
N ASP A 903 -40.24 -15.13 -29.56
CA ASP A 903 -40.16 -15.20 -28.09
C ASP A 903 -41.18 -14.26 -27.44
N LEU A 904 -41.34 -13.02 -27.95
CA LEU A 904 -42.36 -12.06 -27.52
C LEU A 904 -43.77 -12.63 -27.67
N ALA A 905 -44.13 -13.10 -28.86
CA ALA A 905 -45.46 -13.65 -29.12
C ALA A 905 -45.74 -14.92 -28.28
N LEU A 906 -44.72 -15.73 -28.00
CA LEU A 906 -44.84 -16.88 -27.10
C LEU A 906 -45.10 -16.44 -25.66
N LEU A 907 -44.45 -15.35 -25.22
CA LEU A 907 -44.61 -14.82 -23.88
C LEU A 907 -46.02 -14.23 -23.69
N GLU A 908 -46.49 -13.40 -24.63
CA GLU A 908 -47.85 -12.83 -24.65
C GLU A 908 -48.93 -13.92 -24.53
N GLN A 909 -48.82 -15.01 -25.30
CA GLN A 909 -49.73 -16.17 -25.16
C GLN A 909 -49.72 -16.78 -23.75
N SER A 910 -48.56 -16.84 -23.10
CA SER A 910 -48.42 -17.44 -21.77
C SER A 910 -48.82 -16.52 -20.62
N VAL A 911 -48.62 -15.20 -20.74
CA VAL A 911 -49.20 -14.19 -19.84
C VAL A 911 -50.73 -14.26 -19.92
N ALA A 912 -51.29 -14.24 -21.13
CA ALA A 912 -52.72 -14.32 -21.35
C ALA A 912 -53.33 -15.64 -20.80
N GLN A 913 -52.63 -16.76 -20.92
CA GLN A 913 -53.02 -18.01 -20.28
C GLN A 913 -53.04 -17.90 -18.74
N MET A 914 -52.00 -17.34 -18.11
CA MET A 914 -51.95 -17.24 -16.64
C MET A 914 -52.98 -16.27 -16.07
N VAL A 915 -53.23 -15.11 -16.71
CA VAL A 915 -54.33 -14.20 -16.31
C VAL A 915 -55.68 -14.92 -16.40
N GLY A 916 -55.88 -15.73 -17.45
CA GLY A 916 -57.08 -16.57 -17.56
C GLY A 916 -57.17 -17.63 -16.46
N GLU A 917 -56.06 -18.20 -16.00
CA GLU A 917 -56.02 -19.24 -14.95
C GLU A 917 -56.14 -18.70 -13.51
N GLN A 918 -56.11 -17.38 -13.29
CA GLN A 918 -56.30 -16.78 -11.97
C GLN A 918 -57.74 -16.96 -11.41
N PRO A 919 -57.89 -17.12 -10.08
CA PRO A 919 -59.19 -17.05 -9.39
C PRO A 919 -59.89 -15.70 -9.56
N GLU A 920 -61.21 -15.71 -9.65
CA GLU A 920 -62.09 -14.55 -9.85
C GLU A 920 -61.88 -13.44 -8.81
N ALA A 921 -61.56 -13.81 -7.57
CA ALA A 921 -61.29 -12.86 -6.46
C ALA A 921 -59.98 -12.06 -6.61
N THR A 922 -59.02 -12.56 -7.39
CA THR A 922 -57.70 -11.94 -7.62
C THR A 922 -57.52 -11.41 -9.05
N ARG A 923 -58.32 -11.90 -9.99
CA ARG A 923 -58.38 -11.49 -11.39
C ARG A 923 -59.15 -10.18 -11.50
N THR A 924 -58.91 -9.39 -12.55
CA THR A 924 -59.64 -8.14 -12.82
C THR A 924 -60.05 -8.05 -14.28
N LEU A 925 -61.14 -7.34 -14.58
CA LEU A 925 -61.54 -7.05 -15.97
C LEU A 925 -60.43 -6.36 -16.78
N GLN A 926 -59.72 -5.39 -16.20
CA GLN A 926 -58.62 -4.69 -16.88
C GLN A 926 -57.52 -5.66 -17.33
N ALA A 927 -57.06 -6.57 -16.46
CA ALA A 927 -56.01 -7.53 -16.81
C ALA A 927 -56.44 -8.49 -17.91
N LEU A 928 -57.74 -8.85 -17.98
CA LEU A 928 -58.31 -9.66 -19.05
C LEU A 928 -58.37 -8.90 -20.40
N ASP A 929 -58.66 -7.61 -20.38
CA ASP A 929 -58.70 -6.76 -21.58
C ASP A 929 -57.30 -6.44 -22.13
N GLU A 930 -56.31 -6.27 -21.24
CA GLU A 930 -54.89 -6.24 -21.59
C GLU A 930 -54.47 -7.56 -22.24
N ALA A 931 -54.72 -8.69 -21.56
CA ALA A 931 -54.39 -10.03 -22.06
C ALA A 931 -55.07 -10.37 -23.39
N ALA A 932 -56.29 -9.87 -23.65
CA ALA A 932 -56.99 -10.07 -24.92
C ALA A 932 -56.30 -9.33 -26.07
N LYS A 933 -55.84 -8.08 -25.86
CA LYS A 933 -55.10 -7.30 -26.87
C LYS A 933 -53.76 -7.95 -27.21
N ASP A 934 -52.99 -8.30 -26.18
CA ASP A 934 -51.70 -9.01 -26.30
C ASP A 934 -51.85 -10.34 -27.06
N LEU A 935 -52.97 -11.04 -26.86
CA LEU A 935 -53.24 -12.30 -27.53
C LEU A 935 -53.63 -12.15 -29.02
N VAL A 936 -54.30 -11.05 -29.38
CA VAL A 936 -54.51 -10.71 -30.81
C VAL A 936 -53.17 -10.38 -31.48
N HIS A 937 -52.35 -9.55 -30.85
CA HIS A 937 -51.02 -9.17 -31.33
C HIS A 937 -50.11 -10.38 -31.56
N SER A 938 -49.97 -11.26 -30.56
CA SER A 938 -49.18 -12.50 -30.70
C SER A 938 -49.72 -13.43 -31.79
N THR A 939 -51.05 -13.45 -32.03
CA THR A 939 -51.66 -14.27 -33.08
C THR A 939 -51.35 -13.72 -34.49
N GLN A 940 -51.31 -12.40 -34.64
CA GLN A 940 -50.82 -11.70 -35.86
C GLN A 940 -49.33 -11.97 -36.07
N LEU A 941 -48.48 -11.80 -35.04
CA LEU A 941 -47.04 -12.07 -35.08
C LEU A 941 -46.74 -13.52 -35.52
N PHE A 942 -47.41 -14.52 -34.91
CA PHE A 942 -47.22 -15.91 -35.31
C PHE A 942 -47.73 -16.22 -36.73
N SER A 943 -48.75 -15.52 -37.21
CA SER A 943 -49.20 -15.61 -38.61
C SER A 943 -48.14 -15.07 -39.57
N PHE A 944 -47.61 -13.87 -39.29
CA PHE A 944 -46.52 -13.24 -40.04
C PHE A 944 -45.24 -14.09 -40.07
N LEU A 945 -44.78 -14.59 -38.90
CA LEU A 945 -43.59 -15.44 -38.81
C LEU A 945 -43.78 -16.78 -39.55
N SER A 946 -45.01 -17.31 -39.56
CA SER A 946 -45.38 -18.51 -40.31
C SER A 946 -45.28 -18.29 -41.84
N THR A 947 -45.78 -17.17 -42.37
CA THR A 947 -45.74 -16.87 -43.82
C THR A 947 -44.36 -16.41 -44.29
N TRP A 948 -43.76 -15.44 -43.61
CA TRP A 948 -42.41 -14.92 -43.91
C TRP A 948 -41.35 -16.03 -43.79
N GLY A 949 -41.45 -16.87 -42.76
CA GLY A 949 -40.57 -18.03 -42.57
C GLY A 949 -40.64 -18.99 -43.76
N LYS A 950 -41.84 -19.42 -44.18
CA LYS A 950 -42.03 -20.31 -45.34
C LYS A 950 -41.46 -19.72 -46.65
N LEU A 951 -41.55 -18.40 -46.83
CA LEU A 951 -41.00 -17.70 -48.00
C LEU A 951 -39.46 -17.65 -48.02
N ASN A 952 -38.82 -17.44 -46.86
CA ASN A 952 -37.38 -17.19 -46.78
C ASN A 952 -36.53 -18.38 -46.30
N GLN A 953 -37.13 -19.50 -45.90
CA GLN A 953 -36.44 -20.73 -45.46
C GLN A 953 -35.41 -21.30 -46.46
N LYS A 954 -35.53 -20.98 -47.76
CA LYS A 954 -34.54 -21.36 -48.80
C LYS A 954 -33.44 -20.33 -49.05
N LYS A 955 -33.59 -19.09 -48.55
CA LYS A 955 -32.64 -17.98 -48.75
C LYS A 955 -31.75 -17.75 -47.54
N GLN A 956 -32.23 -18.06 -46.33
CA GLN A 956 -31.57 -17.72 -45.07
C GLN A 956 -31.88 -18.77 -44.00
N LYS A 957 -30.93 -19.03 -43.10
CA LYS A 957 -31.18 -19.91 -41.95
C LYS A 957 -32.09 -19.20 -40.95
N LEU A 958 -33.27 -19.78 -40.73
CA LEU A 958 -34.20 -19.36 -39.67
C LEU A 958 -33.69 -19.87 -38.31
N LEU A 959 -33.90 -19.08 -37.26
CA LEU A 959 -33.64 -19.49 -35.87
C LEU A 959 -34.88 -20.11 -35.21
N PHE A 960 -36.08 -19.75 -35.68
CA PHE A 960 -37.36 -20.27 -35.22
C PHE A 960 -37.99 -21.26 -36.22
N SER A 961 -38.93 -22.08 -35.75
CA SER A 961 -39.70 -23.00 -36.61
C SER A 961 -40.96 -22.32 -37.17
N ALA A 962 -40.97 -22.04 -38.47
CA ALA A 962 -42.14 -21.49 -39.18
C ALA A 962 -43.37 -22.43 -39.12
N ARG A 963 -43.15 -23.75 -38.96
CA ARG A 963 -44.23 -24.71 -38.68
C ARG A 963 -44.83 -24.48 -37.28
N LEU A 964 -43.98 -24.37 -36.26
CA LEU A 964 -44.41 -24.15 -34.88
C LEU A 964 -45.12 -22.80 -34.72
N ALA A 965 -44.69 -21.76 -35.45
CA ALA A 965 -45.42 -20.48 -35.54
C ALA A 965 -46.84 -20.67 -36.10
N SER A 966 -47.00 -21.48 -37.16
CA SER A 966 -48.31 -21.82 -37.73
C SER A 966 -49.21 -22.56 -36.73
N GLU A 967 -48.66 -23.49 -35.96
CA GLU A 967 -49.38 -24.24 -34.91
C GLU A 967 -49.73 -23.32 -33.71
N ARG A 968 -48.85 -22.37 -33.37
CA ARG A 968 -49.05 -21.36 -32.31
C ARG A 968 -50.08 -20.29 -32.65
N SER A 969 -50.18 -19.85 -33.90
CA SER A 969 -51.23 -18.92 -34.34
C SER A 969 -52.63 -19.54 -34.21
N ALA A 970 -52.78 -20.82 -34.59
CA ALA A 970 -54.02 -21.56 -34.40
C ALA A 970 -54.39 -21.77 -32.92
N TYR A 971 -53.40 -22.04 -32.06
CA TYR A 971 -53.59 -22.07 -30.60
C TYR A 971 -54.05 -20.70 -30.05
N GLY A 972 -53.45 -19.61 -30.54
CA GLY A 972 -53.82 -18.23 -30.20
C GLY A 972 -55.29 -17.93 -30.47
N LYS A 973 -55.76 -18.17 -31.71
CA LYS A 973 -57.19 -18.04 -32.08
C LYS A 973 -58.11 -18.81 -31.11
N SER A 974 -57.73 -20.01 -30.65
CA SER A 974 -58.51 -20.79 -29.66
C SER A 974 -58.47 -20.22 -28.24
N LEU A 975 -57.37 -19.59 -27.84
CA LEU A 975 -57.21 -19.02 -26.51
C LEU A 975 -57.99 -17.70 -26.35
N VAL A 976 -58.11 -16.88 -27.41
CA VAL A 976 -58.95 -15.66 -27.42
C VAL A 976 -60.39 -16.00 -27.04
N SER A 977 -60.98 -17.01 -27.69
CA SER A 977 -62.34 -17.47 -27.42
C SER A 977 -62.57 -18.02 -26.00
N LYS A 978 -61.50 -18.38 -25.29
CA LYS A 978 -61.56 -18.81 -23.88
C LYS A 978 -61.46 -17.62 -22.92
N LEU A 979 -60.61 -16.63 -23.23
CA LEU A 979 -60.47 -15.41 -22.43
C LEU A 979 -61.71 -14.52 -22.49
N LEU A 980 -62.36 -14.40 -23.65
CA LEU A 980 -63.61 -13.65 -23.77
C LEU A 980 -64.73 -14.23 -22.88
N ARG A 981 -64.85 -15.56 -22.76
CA ARG A 981 -65.79 -16.19 -21.81
C ARG A 981 -65.43 -15.88 -20.36
N LYS A 982 -64.13 -15.92 -20.01
CA LYS A 982 -63.62 -15.58 -18.68
C LYS A 982 -63.82 -14.10 -18.32
N ARG A 983 -63.84 -13.21 -19.31
CA ARG A 983 -64.25 -11.80 -19.17
C ARG A 983 -65.72 -11.68 -18.79
N GLU A 984 -66.61 -12.37 -19.51
CA GLU A 984 -68.04 -12.38 -19.16
C GLU A 984 -68.33 -13.03 -17.79
N GLU A 985 -67.51 -14.00 -17.37
CA GLU A 985 -67.57 -14.59 -16.02
C GLU A 985 -67.12 -13.56 -14.96
N GLN A 986 -66.00 -12.87 -15.21
CA GLN A 986 -65.48 -11.81 -14.34
C GLN A 986 -66.46 -10.63 -14.18
N GLU A 987 -67.10 -10.21 -15.27
CA GLU A 987 -68.09 -9.12 -15.26
C GLU A 987 -69.30 -9.45 -14.37
N LYS A 988 -69.76 -10.72 -14.40
CA LYS A 988 -70.82 -11.22 -13.53
C LYS A 988 -70.37 -11.30 -12.06
N PHE A 989 -69.12 -11.70 -11.81
CA PHE A 989 -68.55 -11.72 -10.46
C PHE A 989 -68.39 -10.30 -9.87
N GLU A 990 -67.81 -9.36 -10.60
CA GLU A 990 -67.57 -7.99 -10.14
C GLU A 990 -68.89 -7.23 -9.94
N THR A 991 -69.88 -7.41 -10.82
CA THR A 991 -71.23 -6.83 -10.61
C THR A 991 -71.97 -7.44 -9.41
N GLN A 992 -71.90 -8.76 -9.19
CA GLN A 992 -72.46 -9.39 -7.99
C GLN A 992 -71.77 -8.93 -6.70
N ARG A 993 -70.44 -8.78 -6.73
CA ARG A 993 -69.65 -8.24 -5.62
C ARG A 993 -70.04 -6.80 -5.30
N GLN A 994 -70.22 -5.96 -6.32
CA GLN A 994 -70.66 -4.57 -6.16
C GLN A 994 -72.08 -4.47 -5.61
N ILE A 995 -73.03 -5.27 -6.14
CA ILE A 995 -74.40 -5.35 -5.61
C ILE A 995 -74.41 -5.77 -4.14
N SER A 996 -73.57 -6.73 -3.76
CA SER A 996 -73.43 -7.20 -2.37
C SER A 996 -72.83 -6.11 -1.47
N LEU A 997 -71.83 -5.36 -1.94
CA LEU A 997 -71.24 -4.23 -1.23
C LEU A 997 -72.26 -3.10 -1.03
N ASP A 998 -73.06 -2.78 -2.04
CA ASP A 998 -74.09 -1.72 -1.95
C ASP A 998 -75.28 -2.15 -1.10
N GLN A 999 -75.61 -3.45 -1.04
CA GLN A 999 -76.56 -3.99 -0.07
C GLN A 999 -76.02 -3.89 1.36
N TRP A 1000 -74.75 -4.23 1.59
CA TRP A 1000 -74.10 -4.10 2.90
C TRP A 1000 -74.03 -2.63 3.37
N LYS A 1001 -73.65 -1.69 2.48
CA LYS A 1001 -73.66 -0.25 2.77
C LYS A 1001 -75.06 0.24 3.16
N ARG A 1002 -76.09 -0.12 2.38
CA ARG A 1002 -77.49 0.22 2.70
C ARG A 1002 -77.95 -0.38 4.02
N GLN A 1003 -77.49 -1.59 4.38
CA GLN A 1003 -77.79 -2.17 5.69
C GLN A 1003 -77.12 -1.39 6.84
N GLN A 1004 -75.87 -0.96 6.69
CA GLN A 1004 -75.23 -0.05 7.66
C GLN A 1004 -75.99 1.29 7.77
N GLU A 1005 -76.30 1.93 6.64
CA GLU A 1005 -77.09 3.18 6.59
C GLU A 1005 -78.49 3.02 7.22
N GLU A 1006 -79.17 1.90 6.99
CA GLU A 1006 -80.46 1.58 7.60
C GLU A 1006 -80.36 1.34 9.11
N ASP A 1007 -79.36 0.61 9.58
CA ASP A 1007 -79.19 0.32 11.01
C ASP A 1007 -78.69 1.56 11.77
N ASP A 1008 -77.87 2.43 11.18
CA ASP A 1008 -77.52 3.72 11.77
C ASP A 1008 -78.72 4.69 11.78
N ARG A 1009 -79.56 4.67 10.73
CA ARG A 1009 -80.83 5.40 10.74
C ARG A 1009 -81.76 4.88 11.84
N ARG A 1010 -81.88 3.56 12.03
CA ARG A 1010 -82.65 2.95 13.13
C ARG A 1010 -82.12 3.33 14.52
N LYS A 1011 -80.80 3.30 14.73
CA LYS A 1011 -80.17 3.76 15.99
C LYS A 1011 -80.52 5.22 16.28
N LYS A 1012 -80.50 6.08 15.26
CA LYS A 1012 -80.89 7.49 15.37
C LYS A 1012 -82.38 7.66 15.64
N ASP A 1013 -83.26 6.98 14.88
CA ASP A 1013 -84.71 7.04 15.06
C ASP A 1013 -85.13 6.54 16.44
N GLU A 1014 -84.48 5.50 16.99
CA GLU A 1014 -84.68 5.06 18.38
C GLU A 1014 -84.26 6.11 19.40
N LEU A 1015 -83.15 6.80 19.17
CA LEU A 1015 -82.64 7.85 20.07
C LEU A 1015 -83.57 9.07 20.07
N GLU A 1016 -84.04 9.49 18.90
CA GLU A 1016 -85.09 10.51 18.79
C GLU A 1016 -86.42 10.06 19.43
N ARG A 1017 -86.77 8.77 19.37
CA ARG A 1017 -87.98 8.24 20.04
C ARG A 1017 -87.84 8.29 21.56
N LYS A 1018 -86.68 7.89 22.10
CA LYS A 1018 -86.37 7.93 23.54
C LYS A 1018 -86.36 9.37 24.06
N GLU A 1019 -85.82 10.33 23.30
CA GLU A 1019 -85.93 11.76 23.63
C GLU A 1019 -87.38 12.25 23.69
N ARG A 1020 -88.23 11.84 22.74
CA ARG A 1020 -89.65 12.22 22.71
C ARG A 1020 -90.42 11.61 23.88
N GLU A 1021 -90.14 10.34 24.21
CA GLU A 1021 -90.69 9.66 25.38
C GLU A 1021 -90.30 10.37 26.69
N GLN A 1022 -89.03 10.80 26.84
CA GLN A 1022 -88.62 11.63 27.98
C GLN A 1022 -89.36 12.97 28.03
N LYS A 1023 -89.43 13.70 26.91
CA LYS A 1023 -90.09 15.02 26.83
C LYS A 1023 -91.60 14.95 27.10
N GLU A 1024 -92.27 13.86 26.70
CA GLU A 1024 -93.67 13.61 27.09
C GLU A 1024 -93.81 13.24 28.57
N LEU A 1025 -92.88 12.48 29.14
CA LEU A 1025 -92.87 12.15 30.57
C LEU A 1025 -92.66 13.42 31.43
N GLU A 1026 -91.71 14.28 31.07
CA GLU A 1026 -91.46 15.59 31.69
C GLU A 1026 -92.70 16.49 31.60
N ALA A 1027 -93.31 16.60 30.41
CA ALA A 1027 -94.53 17.38 30.23
C ALA A 1027 -95.74 16.84 31.01
N ARG A 1028 -95.78 15.52 31.27
CA ARG A 1028 -96.81 14.88 32.09
C ARG A 1028 -96.59 15.15 33.58
N MET A 1029 -95.36 14.97 34.06
CA MET A 1029 -94.96 15.35 35.42
C MET A 1029 -95.26 16.83 35.70
N LEU A 1030 -94.97 17.72 34.74
CA LEU A 1030 -95.29 19.14 34.86
C LEU A 1030 -96.79 19.37 35.06
N ARG A 1031 -97.66 18.79 34.24
CA ARG A 1031 -99.12 18.90 34.40
C ARG A 1031 -99.61 18.37 35.74
N GLU A 1032 -99.09 17.22 36.19
CA GLU A 1032 -99.44 16.67 37.50
C GLU A 1032 -99.00 17.59 38.66
N THR A 1033 -97.89 18.33 38.51
CA THR A 1033 -97.53 19.40 39.48
C THR A 1033 -98.39 20.66 39.34
N GLU A 1034 -98.84 21.03 38.14
CA GLU A 1034 -99.76 22.16 37.94
C GLU A 1034 -101.14 21.88 38.53
N GLU A 1035 -101.71 20.69 38.29
CA GLU A 1035 -102.97 20.24 38.88
C GLU A 1035 -102.87 20.19 40.42
N ARG A 1036 -101.76 19.65 40.96
CA ARG A 1036 -101.49 19.65 42.41
C ARG A 1036 -101.39 21.06 43.00
N ASN A 1037 -100.80 22.01 42.27
CA ASN A 1037 -100.75 23.42 42.68
C ASN A 1037 -102.11 24.13 42.59
N VAL A 1038 -102.96 23.78 41.63
CA VAL A 1038 -104.35 24.27 41.57
C VAL A 1038 -105.16 23.74 42.75
N LEU A 1039 -104.99 22.46 43.10
CA LEU A 1039 -105.69 21.83 44.22
C LEU A 1039 -105.22 22.40 45.58
N LEU A 1040 -103.92 22.67 45.72
CA LEU A 1040 -103.36 23.37 46.89
C LEU A 1040 -103.91 24.81 47.03
N ARG A 1041 -104.09 25.53 45.92
CA ARG A 1041 -104.75 26.85 45.91
C ARG A 1041 -106.22 26.80 46.32
N GLN A 1042 -106.92 25.70 46.01
CA GLN A 1042 -108.31 25.50 46.47
C GLN A 1042 -108.38 25.19 47.97
N GLN A 1043 -107.42 24.43 48.52
CA GLN A 1043 -107.31 24.23 49.97
C GLN A 1043 -107.01 25.55 50.70
N LEU A 1044 -106.02 26.32 50.24
CA LEU A 1044 -105.70 27.64 50.80
C LEU A 1044 -106.88 28.64 50.71
N ALA A 1045 -107.74 28.52 49.70
CA ALA A 1045 -108.96 29.32 49.60
C ALA A 1045 -110.03 28.92 50.63
N LEU A 1046 -110.16 27.62 50.93
CA LEU A 1046 -111.06 27.11 51.99
C LEU A 1046 -110.56 27.48 53.38
N GLU A 1047 -109.26 27.37 53.64
CA GLU A 1047 -108.63 27.84 54.89
C GLU A 1047 -108.81 29.36 55.07
N HIS A 1048 -108.79 30.14 53.97
CA HIS A 1048 -109.10 31.57 53.99
C HIS A 1048 -110.59 31.86 54.22
N GLU A 1049 -111.53 30.97 53.87
CA GLU A 1049 -112.94 31.10 54.28
C GLU A 1049 -113.15 30.73 55.76
N GLU A 1050 -112.41 29.78 56.32
CA GLU A 1050 -112.47 29.49 57.76
C GLU A 1050 -111.86 30.61 58.61
N MET A 1051 -110.72 31.19 58.19
CA MET A 1051 -110.15 32.38 58.85
C MET A 1051 -111.07 33.62 58.82
N LEU A 1052 -112.07 33.66 57.92
CA LEU A 1052 -113.09 34.72 57.88
C LEU A 1052 -114.24 34.50 58.88
N ARG A 1053 -114.34 33.35 59.55
CA ARG A 1053 -115.35 33.09 60.60
C ARG A 1053 -114.90 33.48 62.01
N ASP A 1054 -113.62 33.29 62.34
CA ASP A 1054 -113.10 33.54 63.69
C ASP A 1054 -112.77 35.01 64.00
N ALA A 1055 -112.83 35.90 63.02
CA ALA A 1055 -112.47 37.32 63.14
C ALA A 1055 -113.53 38.22 63.83
N ALA A 1056 -114.26 37.70 64.82
CA ALA A 1056 -115.40 38.37 65.44
C ALA A 1056 -115.04 39.22 66.69
N MET A 1057 -114.85 40.54 66.48
CA MET A 1057 -114.91 41.60 67.51
C MET A 1057 -113.66 41.67 68.48
N PRO A 1058 -113.43 42.77 69.26
CA PRO A 1058 -112.67 43.87 68.66
C PRO A 1058 -111.59 44.59 69.53
N SER A 1059 -110.53 45.01 68.83
CA SER A 1059 -109.81 46.30 68.99
C SER A 1059 -108.63 46.50 69.98
N LYS A 1060 -107.55 47.10 69.43
CA LYS A 1060 -106.53 48.01 70.05
C LYS A 1060 -105.51 47.42 71.05
N PRO A 1061 -104.31 48.06 71.24
CA PRO A 1061 -103.50 48.83 70.27
C PRO A 1061 -101.94 48.71 70.41
N LYS A 1062 -101.20 49.25 69.43
CA LYS A 1062 -99.78 49.77 69.50
C LYS A 1062 -98.62 48.82 69.86
N LYS A 1063 -97.71 48.61 68.88
CA LYS A 1063 -96.29 49.08 68.80
C LYS A 1063 -95.65 48.45 67.55
N SER A 1064 -94.90 49.09 66.62
CA SER A 1064 -94.05 50.30 66.60
C SER A 1064 -92.57 50.11 67.01
N LYS A 1065 -91.84 49.31 66.21
CA LYS A 1065 -90.38 49.35 65.90
C LYS A 1065 -90.23 48.56 64.59
N SER A 1066 -89.71 49.01 63.44
CA SER A 1066 -88.94 50.18 62.98
C SER A 1066 -87.44 50.20 63.29
N ARG A 1067 -86.66 50.37 62.22
CA ARG A 1067 -85.23 50.72 62.14
C ARG A 1067 -84.21 49.64 62.57
N ASN A 1068 -83.46 49.21 61.54
CA ASN A 1068 -82.01 49.44 61.38
C ASN A 1068 -80.95 48.58 62.11
N GLN A 1069 -79.89 48.38 61.31
CA GLN A 1069 -78.47 48.59 61.62
C GLN A 1069 -77.64 47.41 62.16
N ASP A 1070 -76.58 47.15 61.39
CA ASP A 1070 -75.17 47.06 61.78
C ASP A 1070 -74.75 45.76 62.52
N GLU A 1071 -73.68 45.09 62.05
CA GLU A 1071 -72.30 45.12 62.62
C GLU A 1071 -72.27 44.39 63.99
N GLU A 1072 -71.47 43.37 64.30
CA GLU A 1072 -70.19 42.74 63.83
C GLU A 1072 -70.14 41.35 64.57
N ASP A 1073 -69.29 40.33 64.36
CA ASP A 1073 -68.21 40.01 63.41
C ASP A 1073 -67.84 38.50 63.53
N ASP A 1074 -66.89 38.03 62.69
CA ASP A 1074 -66.06 36.80 62.75
C ASP A 1074 -66.74 35.40 62.78
N ASP A 1075 -66.34 34.39 62.00
CA ASP A 1075 -65.36 34.30 60.90
C ASP A 1075 -65.63 33.05 60.01
N ASP A 1076 -65.31 33.18 58.70
CA ASP A 1076 -64.89 32.18 57.69
C ASP A 1076 -65.49 30.74 57.61
N ASP A 1077 -65.84 30.20 56.43
CA ASP A 1077 -66.09 30.77 55.08
C ASP A 1077 -66.82 29.70 54.22
N ASP A 1078 -67.71 30.06 53.27
CA ASP A 1078 -68.66 29.11 52.64
C ASP A 1078 -69.20 29.51 51.24
N ASP A 1079 -69.97 28.60 50.62
CA ASP A 1079 -71.02 28.81 49.57
C ASP A 1079 -70.69 28.74 48.03
N ASP A 1080 -71.78 28.62 47.26
CA ASP A 1080 -71.95 28.00 45.92
C ASP A 1080 -72.03 28.97 44.71
N GLY A 1081 -72.16 28.44 43.48
CA GLY A 1081 -72.42 29.26 42.28
C GLY A 1081 -72.92 28.54 41.01
N LEU A 1082 -74.24 28.60 40.73
CA LEU A 1082 -74.86 28.12 39.48
C LEU A 1082 -74.79 29.17 38.32
N VAL A 1083 -75.20 28.80 37.08
CA VAL A 1083 -76.26 29.47 36.25
C VAL A 1083 -76.15 29.27 34.70
N LEU A 1084 -77.24 28.75 34.10
CA LEU A 1084 -77.92 29.00 32.78
C LEU A 1084 -77.20 29.16 31.41
N LEU A 1085 -78.06 29.07 30.36
CA LEU A 1085 -77.87 29.17 28.90
C LEU A 1085 -78.25 30.61 28.36
N PRO A 1086 -78.63 30.87 27.07
CA PRO A 1086 -77.93 30.81 25.77
C PRO A 1086 -78.11 32.07 24.83
N VAL A 1087 -77.76 31.92 23.53
CA VAL A 1087 -78.25 32.62 22.28
C VAL A 1087 -77.80 34.05 21.89
N LYS A 1088 -77.39 34.23 20.59
CA LYS A 1088 -77.79 35.27 19.57
C LYS A 1088 -76.63 35.74 18.67
N LYS A 1089 -76.81 36.34 17.46
CA LYS A 1089 -77.75 36.12 16.33
C LYS A 1089 -77.27 36.93 15.08
N ARG A 1090 -77.71 36.54 13.87
CA ARG A 1090 -77.38 37.07 12.52
C ARG A 1090 -77.67 38.57 12.26
N SER A 1091 -76.89 39.19 11.34
CA SER A 1091 -77.33 40.16 10.29
C SER A 1091 -76.14 40.60 9.37
N ALA A 1092 -76.27 41.21 8.17
CA ALA A 1092 -77.11 41.04 6.95
C ALA A 1092 -76.81 42.18 5.91
N VAL A 1093 -77.30 42.08 4.65
CA VAL A 1093 -77.45 43.17 3.61
C VAL A 1093 -76.16 43.63 2.88
N GLU A 1094 -75.92 43.34 1.58
CA GLU A 1094 -76.21 44.08 0.30
C GLU A 1094 -75.31 45.34 0.06
N ASP A 1095 -75.04 45.90 -1.15
CA ASP A 1095 -75.75 45.92 -2.46
C ASP A 1095 -74.83 46.40 -3.64
N LYS A 1096 -75.31 46.29 -4.91
CA LYS A 1096 -74.87 46.96 -6.20
C LYS A 1096 -73.56 46.48 -6.88
N LEU A 1097 -73.33 46.57 -8.21
CA LEU A 1097 -74.06 46.82 -9.50
C LEU A 1097 -73.02 46.55 -10.65
N ASN A 1098 -73.26 46.33 -11.97
CA ASN A 1098 -74.41 46.19 -12.91
C ASN A 1098 -73.90 45.28 -14.10
N GLU A 1099 -74.42 45.10 -15.33
CA GLU A 1099 -75.54 45.62 -16.14
C GLU A 1099 -76.08 44.55 -17.16
N ASN A 1100 -76.33 44.93 -18.43
CA ASN A 1100 -77.06 44.24 -19.50
C ASN A 1100 -76.14 43.89 -20.69
N SER A 1101 -76.44 42.98 -21.64
CA SER A 1101 -77.37 41.83 -21.80
C SER A 1101 -77.17 41.30 -23.27
N SER A 1102 -77.82 40.30 -23.89
CA SER A 1102 -78.91 39.33 -23.60
C SER A 1102 -78.85 38.20 -24.67
N ARG A 1103 -79.77 37.20 -24.60
CA ARG A 1103 -80.22 36.31 -25.71
C ARG A 1103 -79.17 35.33 -26.31
N PHE A 1104 -79.37 34.00 -26.39
CA PHE A 1104 -80.59 33.17 -26.47
C PHE A 1104 -80.26 31.69 -26.09
N LYS A 1105 -81.21 30.93 -25.51
CA LYS A 1105 -81.44 29.44 -25.45
C LYS A 1105 -80.30 28.45 -25.87
N SER A 1106 -80.07 27.28 -25.24
CA SER A 1106 -80.76 26.57 -24.11
C SER A 1106 -80.08 25.22 -23.76
N LYS A 1107 -80.14 24.78 -22.49
CA LYS A 1107 -79.61 23.51 -21.90
C LYS A 1107 -78.08 23.33 -21.95
N ALA A 1108 -77.38 22.95 -20.88
CA ALA A 1108 -77.72 22.97 -19.45
C ALA A 1108 -76.43 22.97 -18.58
N ILE A 1109 -76.24 24.05 -17.80
CA ILE A 1109 -75.37 24.17 -16.60
C ILE A 1109 -73.91 23.67 -16.74
N VAL A 1110 -72.99 24.62 -16.94
CA VAL A 1110 -71.52 24.50 -16.81
C VAL A 1110 -70.98 25.84 -16.29
N THR A 1111 -69.92 25.81 -15.47
CA THR A 1111 -68.94 26.90 -15.33
C THR A 1111 -67.57 26.30 -14.96
N ASP A 1112 -66.57 26.54 -15.81
CA ASP A 1112 -65.14 26.36 -15.52
C ASP A 1112 -64.62 27.55 -14.66
N SER A 1113 -63.52 27.48 -13.91
CA SER A 1113 -62.09 27.67 -14.28
C SER A 1113 -61.72 29.07 -14.84
N ASP A 1114 -60.52 29.60 -14.59
CA ASP A 1114 -59.40 29.06 -13.79
C ASP A 1114 -59.32 29.80 -12.41
N ASP A 1115 -58.24 30.34 -11.79
CA ASP A 1115 -56.82 30.60 -12.10
C ASP A 1115 -55.97 30.54 -10.79
N ASP A 1116 -54.63 30.62 -10.94
CA ASP A 1116 -53.54 30.89 -9.98
C ASP A 1116 -52.97 29.81 -9.00
N ASP A 1117 -51.66 29.55 -9.20
CA ASP A 1117 -50.56 29.06 -8.34
C ASP A 1117 -50.53 27.63 -7.72
N ASP A 1118 -49.93 26.71 -8.50
CA ASP A 1118 -48.73 25.88 -8.18
C ASP A 1118 -48.63 24.94 -6.94
N ASN A 1119 -48.88 23.65 -7.23
CA ASN A 1119 -47.89 22.54 -7.29
C ASN A 1119 -47.57 21.60 -6.08
N ASP A 1120 -47.61 20.29 -6.41
CA ASP A 1120 -46.96 19.07 -5.89
C ASP A 1120 -46.99 18.57 -4.41
N SER A 1121 -47.80 17.52 -4.22
CA SER A 1121 -47.39 16.15 -3.79
C SER A 1121 -47.24 15.73 -2.31
N ALA A 1122 -47.80 14.54 -2.01
CA ALA A 1122 -47.28 13.44 -1.13
C ALA A 1122 -47.05 13.66 0.39
N VAL A 1123 -47.07 12.67 1.30
CA VAL A 1123 -47.72 11.32 1.44
C VAL A 1123 -47.54 10.83 2.91
N ASP A 1124 -48.22 9.73 3.30
CA ASP A 1124 -47.97 8.82 4.45
C ASP A 1124 -48.41 9.13 5.91
N ASP A 1125 -48.79 8.03 6.60
CA ASP A 1125 -49.09 7.80 8.03
C ASP A 1125 -49.02 6.24 8.24
N ASN A 1126 -48.82 5.59 9.41
CA ASN A 1126 -47.93 5.75 10.58
C ASN A 1126 -48.06 4.49 11.52
N TYR A 1127 -47.12 4.26 12.46
CA TYR A 1127 -47.12 3.21 13.53
C TYR A 1127 -47.12 1.72 13.07
N GLY A 1128 -46.82 0.68 13.89
CA GLY A 1128 -46.34 0.57 15.29
C GLY A 1128 -47.36 -0.09 16.26
N ALA A 1129 -47.01 -0.94 17.24
CA ALA A 1129 -45.77 -1.70 17.57
C ALA A 1129 -46.07 -2.80 18.64
N ASP A 1130 -45.13 -3.75 18.87
CA ASP A 1130 -44.99 -4.66 20.06
C ASP A 1130 -46.17 -5.66 20.36
N GLU A 1131 -46.14 -6.74 21.17
CA GLU A 1131 -45.07 -7.53 21.85
C GLU A 1131 -45.56 -8.98 22.22
N HIS A 1132 -44.61 -9.90 22.52
CA HIS A 1132 -44.61 -11.08 23.43
C HIS A 1132 -45.63 -12.27 23.46
N ASN A 1133 -45.02 -13.49 23.50
CA ASN A 1133 -45.26 -14.70 24.34
C ASN A 1133 -46.53 -15.58 24.30
N LEU A 1134 -46.33 -16.92 24.32
CA LEU A 1134 -46.90 -17.88 25.32
C LEU A 1134 -46.39 -19.34 25.18
N SER A 1135 -46.06 -20.02 26.32
CA SER A 1135 -46.19 -21.47 26.67
C SER A 1135 -45.71 -22.59 25.70
N ASP A 1136 -45.28 -23.82 26.05
CA ASP A 1136 -44.93 -24.64 27.26
C ASP A 1136 -44.52 -26.04 26.67
N LYS A 1137 -43.82 -27.06 27.22
CA LYS A 1137 -43.01 -27.37 28.42
C LYS A 1137 -42.60 -28.89 28.35
N ASP A 1138 -41.85 -29.36 29.36
CA ASP A 1138 -41.73 -30.75 29.89
C ASP A 1138 -41.00 -31.91 29.14
N ASP A 1139 -39.81 -32.25 29.70
CA ASP A 1139 -39.32 -33.57 30.18
C ASP A 1139 -38.74 -34.73 29.31
N VAL A 1140 -37.90 -35.53 30.03
CA VAL A 1140 -37.47 -36.95 29.85
C VAL A 1140 -36.05 -37.26 29.27
N GLU A 1141 -35.11 -37.50 30.20
CA GLU A 1141 -34.06 -38.56 30.27
C GLU A 1141 -32.99 -38.84 29.18
N LYS A 1142 -31.70 -38.87 29.62
CA LYS A 1142 -30.66 -39.94 29.43
C LYS A 1142 -30.14 -40.28 28.01
N ASP A 1143 -28.97 -40.90 27.79
CA ASP A 1143 -27.72 -41.16 28.56
C ASP A 1143 -26.62 -41.65 27.56
N ILE A 1144 -25.40 -41.94 28.05
CA ILE A 1144 -24.43 -42.93 27.52
C ILE A 1144 -23.54 -42.57 26.29
N GLU A 1145 -22.25 -42.40 26.61
CA GLU A 1145 -21.02 -42.96 25.97
C GLU A 1145 -20.71 -42.67 24.47
N ASN A 1146 -19.52 -42.16 24.12
CA ASN A 1146 -18.17 -42.77 24.15
C ASN A 1146 -18.04 -44.08 23.34
N ILE A 1147 -17.16 -44.08 22.33
CA ILE A 1147 -16.03 -45.02 22.16
C ILE A 1147 -15.18 -44.59 20.94
N ASP A 1148 -13.90 -44.96 20.95
CA ASP A 1148 -12.83 -44.58 20.02
C ASP A 1148 -12.88 -45.30 18.65
N ASP A 1149 -12.37 -44.65 17.60
CA ASP A 1149 -11.20 -45.09 16.77
C ASP A 1149 -10.77 -43.99 15.77
#